data_AF-A0A2V2E8B0-F1
#
_entry.id   AF-A0A2V2E8B0-F1
#
_cell.length_a   1.000
_cell.length_b   1.000
_cell.length_c   1.000
_cell.angle_alpha   90.00
_cell.angle_beta   90.00
_cell.angle_gamma   90.00
#
_symmetry.space_group_name_H-M   'P 1'
#
loop_
_entity.id
_entity.type
_entity.pdbx_description
1 polymer ?
#
loop_
_entity_poly.entity_id
_entity_poly.type
_entity_poly.pdbx_seq_one_letter_code
_entity_poly.pdbx_strand_id
1 'polypeptide(L)'
;MYEKDSETLNQGTLDKLEEIKLSAFKNCKDEFKAACEEFEIQLKSYPESREKNEALSYILAEKYLYNLHLIDDDIRAMLMELAKKGRNELLLADLIMDEIYSSETALSLTEQVEKIEDQVQRFEKEGFPTAAGLLLIRKTDIINEESGKTVDAEYERMLNLLPESEPIHTTVKCSRNLDTEHKQKDIKKIIQSAGGLELRKSGNQLRILRPNTLYSQLKETFYFLYTSPFTAAVSCDSILYDETMKPGDTYTASDEKEFLTFEKDNVYVDNGYHKFENCELWVSHSQYHTTKTYIKPGIGIVLTDQTVLGKSVKIQLKDFEIKGGEGKIPFFKDNRWKYCADTDPKYVTHRVVCYVAYTDGEKIIIGNEQETLRLAWDENNFDDMSDYLQTEFTRKDPNKKANLYEMLKKLKSVARTDFQKKYTKSMQHGFEKYFYDFQFDDSTPWKNILGYSVIKTNIIKKDEDGNIVYKPFKEGWCQGNNILPLNPNIEEDSFRLSFADLYGIHSDVTGFLWSDKWQPGKEIVRTDKNLYSFTITTHIKCTEAGTVTTEAGAFDNCVILEIQSTGQPPRSWSNHRLCNKEIYFAPGVGLVRAVTIFGSLERDLRATYDLIEYRGTGDGYMPFEDGFYRRYEETDLQADNIAVAEYKYVKDGDNMVVIECIYGGKKK
;
A
#
# COMPACT_ATOMS: atom_id res chain seq x y z
N MET A 1 -56.06 11.14 0.35
CA MET A 1 -55.81 11.41 -1.08
C MET A 1 -54.69 10.46 -1.46
N TYR A 2 -54.96 9.53 -2.37
CA TYR A 2 -54.13 8.35 -2.65
C TYR A 2 -52.64 8.70 -2.80
N GLU A 3 -51.79 8.14 -1.93
CA GLU A 3 -50.37 7.96 -2.21
C GLU A 3 -50.30 7.16 -3.51
N LYS A 4 -49.85 7.81 -4.59
CA LYS A 4 -49.40 7.06 -5.76
C LYS A 4 -48.18 6.27 -5.30
N ASP A 5 -48.27 4.95 -5.40
CA ASP A 5 -47.13 4.05 -5.35
C ASP A 5 -45.98 4.68 -6.16
N SER A 6 -44.94 5.17 -5.48
CA SER A 6 -43.70 5.54 -6.15
C SER A 6 -43.19 4.24 -6.76
N GLU A 7 -43.18 4.14 -8.09
CA GLU A 7 -42.60 2.99 -8.78
C GLU A 7 -41.17 2.79 -8.25
N THR A 8 -41.00 1.78 -7.41
CA THR A 8 -39.71 1.34 -6.88
C THR A 8 -38.88 0.81 -8.04
N LEU A 9 -37.55 0.80 -7.88
CA LEU A 9 -36.68 0.18 -8.87
C LEU A 9 -37.15 -1.27 -9.10
N ASN A 10 -37.29 -1.68 -10.36
CA ASN A 10 -37.67 -3.06 -10.65
C ASN A 10 -36.57 -4.04 -10.21
N GLN A 11 -36.93 -5.30 -9.99
CA GLN A 11 -35.99 -6.31 -9.49
C GLN A 11 -34.73 -6.43 -10.36
N GLY A 12 -34.86 -6.40 -11.69
CA GLY A 12 -33.69 -6.47 -12.58
C GLY A 12 -32.72 -5.28 -12.44
N THR A 13 -33.21 -4.11 -12.03
CA THR A 13 -32.36 -2.94 -11.75
C THR A 13 -31.65 -3.09 -10.41
N LEU A 14 -32.31 -3.68 -9.40
CA LEU A 14 -31.69 -4.02 -8.11
C LEU A 14 -30.63 -5.12 -8.28
N ASP A 15 -30.91 -6.14 -9.07
CA ASP A 15 -29.96 -7.22 -9.38
C ASP A 15 -28.71 -6.65 -10.08
N LYS A 16 -28.89 -5.70 -11.01
CA LYS A 16 -27.79 -4.99 -11.67
C LYS A 16 -26.98 -4.12 -10.70
N LEU A 17 -27.63 -3.47 -9.72
CA LEU A 17 -26.92 -2.73 -8.67
C LEU A 17 -26.05 -3.67 -7.82
N GLU A 18 -26.55 -4.84 -7.44
CA GLU A 18 -25.77 -5.85 -6.70
C GLU A 18 -24.62 -6.43 -7.54
N GLU A 19 -24.82 -6.63 -8.84
CA GLU A 19 -23.73 -7.00 -9.76
C GLU A 19 -22.64 -5.91 -9.85
N ILE A 20 -23.04 -4.63 -9.89
CA ILE A 20 -22.11 -3.50 -9.86
C ILE A 20 -21.35 -3.47 -8.53
N LYS A 21 -22.03 -3.61 -7.39
CA LYS A 21 -21.38 -3.76 -6.08
C LYS A 21 -20.39 -4.93 -6.08
N LEU A 22 -20.73 -6.07 -6.70
CA LEU A 22 -19.84 -7.22 -6.85
C LEU A 22 -18.62 -6.96 -7.74
N SER A 23 -18.75 -6.18 -8.79
CA SER A 23 -17.61 -5.77 -9.62
C SER A 23 -16.70 -4.74 -8.92
N ALA A 24 -17.13 -4.11 -7.83
CA ALA A 24 -16.22 -3.39 -6.93
C ALA A 24 -15.16 -4.31 -6.29
N PHE A 25 -15.31 -5.64 -6.34
CA PHE A 25 -14.31 -6.62 -5.87
C PHE A 25 -13.30 -7.05 -6.92
N LYS A 26 -13.58 -6.77 -8.20
CA LYS A 26 -12.62 -7.03 -9.28
C LYS A 26 -11.42 -6.10 -9.14
N ASN A 27 -10.23 -6.63 -9.38
CA ASN A 27 -9.02 -5.85 -9.45
C ASN A 27 -9.11 -4.78 -10.56
N CYS A 28 -9.53 -5.15 -11.77
CA CYS A 28 -9.73 -4.22 -12.88
C CYS A 28 -11.02 -3.40 -12.71
N LYS A 29 -10.96 -2.08 -12.97
CA LYS A 29 -12.07 -1.14 -12.80
C LYS A 29 -12.66 -0.59 -14.10
N ASP A 30 -12.11 -0.96 -15.26
CA ASP A 30 -12.56 -0.40 -16.55
C ASP A 30 -13.98 -0.86 -16.89
N GLU A 31 -14.26 -2.15 -16.75
CA GLU A 31 -15.62 -2.71 -16.90
C GLU A 31 -16.59 -2.12 -15.88
N PHE A 32 -16.11 -1.89 -14.66
CA PHE A 32 -16.90 -1.29 -13.58
C PHE A 32 -17.31 0.14 -13.93
N LYS A 33 -16.39 0.96 -14.47
CA LYS A 33 -16.68 2.33 -14.86
C LYS A 33 -17.73 2.39 -15.98
N ALA A 34 -17.58 1.56 -17.02
CA ALA A 34 -18.55 1.50 -18.10
C ALA A 34 -19.94 1.05 -17.62
N ALA A 35 -19.99 0.02 -16.75
CA ALA A 35 -21.23 -0.45 -16.15
C ALA A 35 -21.90 0.64 -15.28
N CYS A 36 -21.11 1.38 -14.50
CA CYS A 36 -21.57 2.52 -13.71
C CYS A 36 -22.16 3.64 -14.58
N GLU A 37 -21.51 4.02 -15.69
CA GLU A 37 -22.00 5.06 -16.61
C GLU A 37 -23.32 4.65 -17.27
N GLU A 38 -23.44 3.41 -17.74
CA GLU A 38 -24.67 2.89 -18.33
C GLU A 38 -25.81 2.86 -17.29
N PHE A 39 -25.49 2.41 -16.07
CA PHE A 39 -26.47 2.32 -14.99
C PHE A 39 -26.89 3.70 -14.47
N GLU A 40 -25.99 4.70 -14.45
CA GLU A 40 -26.30 6.10 -14.15
C GLU A 40 -27.35 6.65 -15.14
N ILE A 41 -27.18 6.39 -16.45
CA ILE A 41 -28.13 6.80 -17.50
C ILE A 41 -29.49 6.12 -17.28
N GLN A 42 -29.49 4.82 -16.99
CA GLN A 42 -30.70 4.07 -16.71
C GLN A 42 -31.46 4.64 -15.50
N LEU A 43 -30.76 4.92 -14.39
CA LEU A 43 -31.35 5.49 -13.17
C LEU A 43 -31.96 6.88 -13.40
N LYS A 44 -31.40 7.70 -14.30
CA LYS A 44 -31.95 9.02 -14.64
C LYS A 44 -33.37 8.95 -15.22
N SER A 45 -33.76 7.84 -15.86
CA SER A 45 -35.12 7.66 -16.37
C SER A 45 -36.17 7.28 -15.32
N TYR A 46 -35.75 6.86 -14.11
CA TYR A 46 -36.67 6.52 -13.03
C TYR A 46 -37.15 7.78 -12.30
N PRO A 47 -38.38 7.77 -11.76
CA PRO A 47 -38.86 8.83 -10.87
C PRO A 47 -38.00 8.92 -9.60
N GLU A 48 -38.03 10.07 -8.93
CA GLU A 48 -37.34 10.24 -7.65
C GLU A 48 -37.89 9.28 -6.58
N SER A 49 -37.01 8.45 -6.03
CA SER A 49 -37.30 7.52 -4.94
C SER A 49 -36.07 7.38 -4.04
N ARG A 50 -36.24 6.79 -2.85
CA ARG A 50 -35.12 6.49 -1.96
C ARG A 50 -34.14 5.54 -2.64
N GLU A 51 -34.63 4.47 -3.26
CA GLU A 51 -33.83 3.43 -3.91
C GLU A 51 -33.03 3.99 -5.10
N LYS A 52 -33.63 4.90 -5.88
CA LYS A 52 -32.92 5.62 -6.94
C LYS A 52 -31.78 6.47 -6.36
N ASN A 53 -32.06 7.23 -5.30
CA ASN A 53 -31.05 8.08 -4.65
C ASN A 53 -29.94 7.23 -4.01
N GLU A 54 -30.27 6.09 -3.42
CA GLU A 54 -29.30 5.13 -2.89
C GLU A 54 -28.39 4.60 -3.99
N ALA A 55 -28.97 4.07 -5.08
CA ALA A 55 -28.22 3.54 -6.22
C ALA A 55 -27.32 4.61 -6.86
N LEU A 56 -27.86 5.82 -7.10
CA LEU A 56 -27.08 6.94 -7.63
C LEU A 56 -25.95 7.35 -6.68
N SER A 57 -26.23 7.44 -5.38
CA SER A 57 -25.20 7.79 -4.40
C SER A 57 -24.07 6.76 -4.37
N TYR A 58 -24.38 5.47 -4.52
CA TYR A 58 -23.36 4.41 -4.56
C TYR A 58 -22.48 4.51 -5.81
N ILE A 59 -23.09 4.61 -7.00
CA ILE A 59 -22.35 4.71 -8.27
C ILE A 59 -21.49 5.96 -8.31
N LEU A 60 -22.05 7.10 -7.88
CA LEU A 60 -21.32 8.35 -7.87
C LEU A 60 -20.27 8.37 -6.76
N ALA A 61 -20.52 7.76 -5.60
CA ALA A 61 -19.48 7.51 -4.61
C ALA A 61 -18.31 6.79 -5.28
N GLU A 62 -18.52 5.62 -5.88
CA GLU A 62 -17.46 4.83 -6.51
C GLU A 62 -16.76 5.57 -7.67
N LYS A 63 -17.50 6.39 -8.44
CA LYS A 63 -16.96 7.26 -9.50
C LYS A 63 -16.03 8.34 -8.94
N TYR A 64 -16.34 8.90 -7.78
CA TYR A 64 -15.64 10.03 -7.17
C TYR A 64 -14.80 9.68 -5.94
N LEU A 65 -14.87 8.45 -5.40
CA LEU A 65 -14.28 8.04 -4.11
C LEU A 65 -12.77 8.29 -4.09
N TYR A 66 -12.12 8.09 -5.23
CA TYR A 66 -10.68 8.32 -5.40
C TYR A 66 -10.31 9.77 -5.76
N ASN A 67 -11.31 10.62 -6.04
CA ASN A 67 -11.20 11.98 -6.57
C ASN A 67 -12.02 13.01 -5.76
N LEU A 68 -12.42 12.73 -4.51
CA LEU A 68 -13.24 13.65 -3.69
C LEU A 68 -12.58 15.02 -3.45
N HIS A 69 -11.26 15.09 -3.53
CA HIS A 69 -10.50 16.34 -3.44
C HIS A 69 -10.43 17.13 -4.76
N LEU A 70 -10.90 16.55 -5.87
CA LEU A 70 -10.93 17.14 -7.21
C LEU A 70 -12.35 17.53 -7.66
N ILE A 71 -13.37 17.20 -6.86
CA ILE A 71 -14.73 17.65 -7.13
C ILE A 71 -14.89 19.07 -6.61
N ASP A 72 -15.54 19.91 -7.42
CA ASP A 72 -15.91 21.25 -7.00
C ASP A 72 -17.01 21.20 -5.93
N ASP A 73 -17.28 22.37 -5.33
CA ASP A 73 -18.27 22.50 -4.26
C ASP A 73 -19.69 22.14 -4.73
N ASP A 74 -20.00 22.31 -6.02
CA ASP A 74 -21.32 21.99 -6.58
C ASP A 74 -21.53 20.47 -6.63
N ILE A 75 -20.53 19.71 -7.10
CA ILE A 75 -20.56 18.25 -7.09
C ILE A 75 -20.59 17.72 -5.65
N ARG A 76 -19.80 18.31 -4.74
CA ARG A 76 -19.80 17.91 -3.32
C ARG A 76 -21.19 18.10 -2.70
N ALA A 77 -21.82 19.25 -2.91
CA ALA A 77 -23.17 19.54 -2.41
C ALA A 77 -24.21 18.57 -2.99
N MET A 78 -24.13 18.28 -4.29
CA MET A 78 -24.99 17.29 -4.95
C MET A 78 -24.83 15.89 -4.32
N LEU A 79 -23.60 15.42 -4.11
CA LEU A 79 -23.32 14.11 -3.51
C LEU A 79 -23.84 14.02 -2.07
N MET A 80 -23.65 15.07 -1.26
CA MET A 80 -24.20 15.11 0.10
C MET A 80 -25.72 14.99 0.11
N GLU A 81 -26.43 15.70 -0.79
CA GLU A 81 -27.89 15.64 -0.88
C GLU A 81 -28.37 14.25 -1.35
N LEU A 82 -27.72 13.67 -2.35
CA LEU A 82 -28.03 12.31 -2.82
C LEU A 82 -27.81 11.28 -1.70
N ALA A 83 -26.69 11.38 -0.99
CA ALA A 83 -26.35 10.47 0.10
C ALA A 83 -27.35 10.56 1.26
N LYS A 84 -27.81 11.78 1.63
CA LYS A 84 -28.88 11.95 2.63
C LYS A 84 -30.20 11.32 2.19
N LYS A 85 -30.65 11.60 0.96
CA LYS A 85 -31.90 11.06 0.42
C LYS A 85 -31.88 9.54 0.25
N GLY A 86 -30.73 9.02 -0.18
CA GLY A 86 -30.47 7.58 -0.35
C GLY A 86 -30.09 6.84 0.92
N ARG A 87 -29.87 7.54 2.05
CA ARG A 87 -29.36 6.98 3.31
C ARG A 87 -27.98 6.29 3.14
N ASN A 88 -27.12 6.81 2.28
CA ASN A 88 -25.75 6.30 2.10
C ASN A 88 -24.80 6.95 3.11
N GLU A 89 -24.75 6.36 4.30
CA GLU A 89 -24.02 6.91 5.44
C GLU A 89 -22.49 6.85 5.32
N LEU A 90 -21.97 5.89 4.54
CA LEU A 90 -20.53 5.80 4.27
C LEU A 90 -20.05 7.02 3.48
N LEU A 91 -20.75 7.35 2.38
CA LEU A 91 -20.44 8.52 1.56
C LEU A 91 -20.60 9.83 2.36
N LEU A 92 -21.60 9.91 3.25
CA LEU A 92 -21.78 11.09 4.11
C LEU A 92 -20.57 11.31 5.03
N ALA A 93 -20.10 10.25 5.69
CA ALA A 93 -18.92 10.33 6.54
C ALA A 93 -17.67 10.72 5.75
N ASP A 94 -17.45 10.11 4.57
CA ASP A 94 -16.29 10.40 3.72
C ASP A 94 -16.26 11.85 3.22
N LEU A 95 -17.41 12.40 2.80
CA LEU A 95 -17.50 13.80 2.34
C LEU A 95 -17.23 14.80 3.46
N ILE A 96 -17.74 14.54 4.67
CA ILE A 96 -17.48 15.38 5.85
C ILE A 96 -16.01 15.30 6.26
N MET A 97 -15.44 14.10 6.23
CA MET A 97 -14.02 13.90 6.50
C MET A 97 -13.17 14.67 5.49
N ASP A 98 -13.46 14.53 4.19
CA ASP A 98 -12.76 15.29 3.14
C ASP A 98 -12.82 16.80 3.42
N GLU A 99 -14.00 17.36 3.73
CA GLU A 99 -14.17 18.78 4.06
C GLU A 99 -13.33 19.22 5.27
N ILE A 100 -13.25 18.39 6.32
CA ILE A 100 -12.46 18.69 7.52
C ILE A 100 -10.95 18.66 7.21
N TYR A 101 -10.51 17.82 6.27
CA TYR A 101 -9.09 17.64 5.93
C TYR A 101 -8.62 18.43 4.71
N SER A 102 -9.52 18.91 3.86
CA SER A 102 -9.22 19.63 2.63
C SER A 102 -9.03 21.14 2.84
N SER A 103 -9.23 21.66 4.05
CA SER A 103 -9.17 23.11 4.29
C SER A 103 -7.75 23.66 4.07
N GLU A 104 -7.62 24.70 3.23
CA GLU A 104 -6.37 25.42 2.91
C GLU A 104 -5.62 25.95 4.15
N THR A 105 -6.34 26.08 5.27
CA THR A 105 -5.79 26.29 6.61
C THR A 105 -5.71 24.96 7.34
N ALA A 106 -4.52 24.48 7.68
CA ALA A 106 -4.35 23.32 8.54
C ALA A 106 -5.03 23.58 9.90
N LEU A 107 -6.21 23.00 10.13
CA LEU A 107 -6.89 23.04 11.42
C LEU A 107 -6.02 22.35 12.47
N SER A 108 -5.95 22.92 13.68
CA SER A 108 -5.40 22.22 14.83
C SER A 108 -6.20 20.95 15.13
N LEU A 109 -5.57 19.96 15.76
CA LEU A 109 -6.24 18.71 16.14
C LEU A 109 -7.45 18.96 17.06
N THR A 110 -7.37 19.94 17.97
CA THR A 110 -8.50 20.38 18.80
C THR A 110 -9.68 20.88 17.97
N GLU A 111 -9.44 21.76 16.99
CA GLU A 111 -10.49 22.27 16.10
C GLU A 111 -11.10 21.17 15.24
N GLN A 112 -10.31 20.17 14.83
CA GLN A 112 -10.82 18.99 14.14
C GLN A 112 -11.75 18.18 15.05
N VAL A 113 -11.36 17.93 16.31
CA VAL A 113 -12.20 17.20 17.28
C VAL A 113 -13.53 17.91 17.52
N GLU A 114 -13.52 19.23 17.70
CA GLU A 114 -14.74 20.03 17.89
C GLU A 114 -15.68 19.94 16.67
N LYS A 115 -15.15 20.14 15.46
CA LYS A 115 -15.93 20.00 14.23
C LYS A 115 -16.49 18.60 14.03
N ILE A 116 -15.72 17.57 14.34
CA ILE A 116 -16.18 16.19 14.27
C ILE A 116 -17.34 15.97 15.25
N GLU A 117 -17.24 16.46 16.49
CA GLU A 117 -18.31 16.31 17.49
C GLU A 117 -19.61 16.99 17.05
N ASP A 118 -19.54 18.18 16.44
CA ASP A 118 -20.71 18.88 15.90
C ASP A 118 -21.42 18.05 14.82
N GLN A 119 -20.65 17.44 13.91
CA GLN A 119 -21.21 16.59 12.85
C GLN A 119 -21.76 15.27 13.39
N VAL A 120 -21.13 14.67 14.40
CA VAL A 120 -21.64 13.48 15.08
C VAL A 120 -23.01 13.77 15.71
N GLN A 121 -23.14 14.85 16.49
CA GLN A 121 -24.42 15.20 17.13
C GLN A 121 -25.52 15.48 16.10
N ARG A 122 -25.17 16.12 14.99
CA ARG A 122 -26.08 16.34 13.87
C ARG A 122 -26.56 15.02 13.27
N PHE A 123 -25.65 14.11 12.95
CA PHE A 123 -25.99 12.81 12.35
C PHE A 123 -26.78 11.90 13.29
N GLU A 124 -26.49 11.90 14.59
CA GLU A 124 -27.33 11.22 15.59
C GLU A 124 -28.77 11.75 15.56
N LYS A 125 -28.96 13.09 15.49
CA LYS A 125 -30.27 13.72 15.44
C LYS A 125 -31.02 13.47 14.12
N GLU A 126 -30.30 13.45 13.01
CA GLU A 126 -30.84 13.18 11.67
C GLU A 126 -31.10 11.67 11.44
N GLY A 127 -30.65 10.81 12.35
CA GLY A 127 -30.85 9.36 12.31
C GLY A 127 -29.91 8.66 11.34
N PHE A 128 -28.64 9.08 11.31
CA PHE A 128 -27.53 8.49 10.55
C PHE A 128 -26.47 7.92 11.53
N PRO A 129 -26.75 6.80 12.21
CA PRO A 129 -25.88 6.24 13.25
C PRO A 129 -24.53 5.73 12.72
N THR A 130 -24.47 5.21 11.51
CA THR A 130 -23.24 4.71 10.88
C THR A 130 -22.31 5.85 10.49
N ALA A 131 -22.86 6.94 9.95
CA ALA A 131 -22.08 8.14 9.66
C ALA A 131 -21.51 8.76 10.94
N ALA A 132 -22.34 8.87 11.99
CA ALA A 132 -21.90 9.31 13.31
C ALA A 132 -20.80 8.40 13.90
N GLY A 133 -20.98 7.07 13.81
CA GLY A 133 -20.01 6.10 14.28
C GLY A 133 -18.65 6.20 13.58
N LEU A 134 -18.63 6.37 12.25
CA LEU A 134 -17.39 6.57 11.48
C LEU A 134 -16.63 7.82 11.92
N LEU A 135 -17.34 8.94 12.12
CA LEU A 135 -16.75 10.17 12.61
C LEU A 135 -16.20 10.02 14.05
N LEU A 136 -16.89 9.28 14.91
CA LEU A 136 -16.43 8.97 16.27
C LEU A 136 -15.15 8.13 16.29
N ILE A 137 -14.96 7.21 15.33
CA ILE A 137 -13.68 6.49 15.19
C ILE A 137 -12.55 7.49 14.97
N ARG A 138 -12.74 8.46 14.06
CA ARG A 138 -11.70 9.46 13.79
C ARG A 138 -11.44 10.37 14.99
N LYS A 139 -12.49 10.80 15.69
CA LYS A 139 -12.35 11.55 16.93
C LYS A 139 -11.51 10.78 17.95
N THR A 140 -11.76 9.47 18.07
CA THR A 140 -11.02 8.56 18.95
C THR A 140 -9.55 8.48 18.58
N ASP A 141 -9.21 8.42 17.27
CA ASP A 141 -7.82 8.49 16.80
C ASP A 141 -7.10 9.74 17.26
N ILE A 142 -7.71 10.91 17.03
CA ILE A 142 -7.09 12.20 17.39
C ILE A 142 -6.88 12.29 18.91
N ILE A 143 -7.86 11.86 19.70
CA ILE A 143 -7.75 11.85 21.17
C ILE A 143 -6.63 10.90 21.64
N ASN A 144 -6.50 9.73 21.01
CA ASN A 144 -5.44 8.76 21.30
C ASN A 144 -4.06 9.31 20.92
N GLU A 145 -3.94 10.03 19.81
CA GLU A 145 -2.70 10.70 19.38
C GLU A 145 -2.25 11.79 20.37
N GLU A 146 -3.18 12.54 20.96
CA GLU A 146 -2.83 13.71 21.79
C GLU A 146 -2.64 13.43 23.28
N SER A 147 -3.36 12.46 23.87
CA SER A 147 -3.72 12.64 25.29
C SER A 147 -3.54 11.47 26.23
N GLY A 148 -3.31 10.24 25.77
CA GLY A 148 -3.30 9.06 26.66
C GLY A 148 -4.56 8.94 27.54
N LYS A 149 -5.65 9.65 27.18
CA LYS A 149 -6.92 9.64 27.90
C LYS A 149 -7.67 8.35 27.58
N THR A 150 -8.52 7.93 28.50
CA THR A 150 -9.37 6.76 28.32
C THR A 150 -10.49 7.06 27.31
N VAL A 151 -10.46 6.40 26.16
CA VAL A 151 -11.48 6.52 25.09
C VAL A 151 -12.66 5.54 25.24
N ASP A 152 -12.80 4.89 26.41
CA ASP A 152 -13.85 3.88 26.64
C ASP A 152 -15.26 4.40 26.44
N ALA A 153 -15.53 5.64 26.84
CA ALA A 153 -16.84 6.25 26.65
C ALA A 153 -17.20 6.41 25.17
N GLU A 154 -16.22 6.71 24.32
CA GLU A 154 -16.43 6.82 22.86
C GLU A 154 -16.64 5.44 22.23
N TYR A 155 -15.90 4.41 22.69
CA TYR A 155 -16.16 3.02 22.28
C TYR A 155 -17.58 2.57 22.65
N GLU A 156 -18.04 2.83 23.87
CA GLU A 156 -19.42 2.49 24.26
C GLU A 156 -20.45 3.28 23.46
N ARG A 157 -20.21 4.57 23.20
CA ARG A 157 -21.10 5.39 22.35
C ARG A 157 -21.22 4.78 20.96
N MET A 158 -20.10 4.43 20.33
CA MET A 158 -20.07 3.79 19.00
C MET A 158 -20.79 2.44 19.00
N LEU A 159 -20.55 1.56 19.97
CA LEU A 159 -21.18 0.24 20.04
C LEU A 159 -22.69 0.31 20.28
N ASN A 160 -23.18 1.36 20.95
CA ASN A 160 -24.61 1.59 21.14
C ASN A 160 -25.30 2.19 19.90
N LEU A 161 -24.55 2.91 19.06
CA LEU A 161 -25.06 3.50 17.82
C LEU A 161 -25.08 2.49 16.66
N LEU A 162 -24.00 1.71 16.51
CA LEU A 162 -23.76 0.88 15.34
C LEU A 162 -24.47 -0.48 15.45
N PRO A 163 -25.06 -1.03 14.37
CA PRO A 163 -25.64 -2.38 14.37
C PRO A 163 -24.58 -3.52 14.37
N GLU A 164 -24.85 -4.65 15.04
CA GLU A 164 -23.96 -5.85 15.01
C GLU A 164 -23.73 -6.41 13.60
N SER A 165 -24.70 -6.19 12.70
CA SER A 165 -24.64 -6.60 11.30
C SER A 165 -23.74 -5.72 10.44
N GLU A 166 -23.10 -4.69 11.00
CA GLU A 166 -22.15 -3.85 10.30
C GLU A 166 -20.69 -4.18 10.67
N PRO A 167 -19.77 -4.25 9.69
CA PRO A 167 -18.36 -4.56 9.96
C PRO A 167 -17.71 -3.57 10.93
N ILE A 168 -18.11 -2.29 10.86
CA ILE A 168 -17.59 -1.22 11.71
C ILE A 168 -17.89 -1.45 13.20
N HIS A 169 -19.07 -1.97 13.57
CA HIS A 169 -19.34 -2.34 14.96
C HIS A 169 -18.30 -3.37 15.43
N THR A 170 -18.01 -4.37 14.60
CA THR A 170 -17.03 -5.40 14.94
C THR A 170 -15.62 -4.82 15.04
N THR A 171 -15.25 -3.88 14.18
CA THR A 171 -13.99 -3.14 14.26
C THR A 171 -13.86 -2.41 15.60
N VAL A 172 -14.87 -1.61 15.98
CA VAL A 172 -14.91 -0.88 17.27
C VAL A 172 -14.78 -1.84 18.46
N LYS A 173 -15.46 -3.00 18.42
CA LYS A 173 -15.36 -4.03 19.45
C LYS A 173 -13.95 -4.61 19.56
N CYS A 174 -13.31 -4.94 18.43
CA CYS A 174 -11.95 -5.44 18.39
C CYS A 174 -10.94 -4.39 18.91
N SER A 175 -11.08 -3.12 18.50
CA SER A 175 -10.23 -2.01 18.97
C SER A 175 -10.31 -1.85 20.48
N ARG A 176 -11.54 -1.83 21.02
CA ARG A 176 -11.77 -1.74 22.47
C ARG A 176 -11.15 -2.92 23.23
N ASN A 177 -11.26 -4.14 22.71
CA ASN A 177 -10.65 -5.33 23.33
C ASN A 177 -9.13 -5.19 23.40
N LEU A 178 -8.49 -4.81 22.28
CA LEU A 178 -7.04 -4.59 22.20
C LEU A 178 -6.60 -3.48 23.14
N ASP A 179 -7.30 -2.34 23.19
CA ASP A 179 -6.97 -1.25 24.11
C ASP A 179 -7.10 -1.67 25.58
N THR A 180 -8.15 -2.43 25.92
CA THR A 180 -8.37 -2.93 27.28
C THR A 180 -7.28 -3.91 27.71
N GLU A 181 -6.88 -4.83 26.84
CA GLU A 181 -5.76 -5.76 27.11
C GLU A 181 -4.42 -5.01 27.36
N HIS A 182 -4.26 -3.79 26.82
CA HIS A 182 -2.99 -3.05 26.83
C HIS A 182 -2.91 -1.90 27.81
N LYS A 183 -4.04 -1.39 28.32
CA LYS A 183 -4.07 -0.44 29.45
C LYS A 183 -3.28 -0.92 30.68
N GLN A 184 -3.03 -2.22 30.78
CA GLN A 184 -2.33 -2.85 31.90
C GLN A 184 -0.86 -3.21 31.60
N LYS A 185 -0.35 -2.95 30.39
CA LYS A 185 1.01 -3.36 29.98
C LYS A 185 1.84 -2.13 29.57
N ASP A 186 2.97 -1.90 30.23
CA ASP A 186 3.98 -0.89 29.83
C ASP A 186 4.78 -1.40 28.61
N ILE A 187 4.10 -1.48 27.46
CA ILE A 187 4.66 -1.98 26.21
C ILE A 187 4.81 -0.82 25.25
N LYS A 188 6.06 -0.43 25.01
CA LYS A 188 6.40 0.68 24.12
C LYS A 188 6.42 0.28 22.65
N LYS A 189 6.67 -1.00 22.30
CA LYS A 189 6.83 -1.48 20.91
C LYS A 189 5.75 -2.47 20.50
N ILE A 190 4.60 -1.93 20.11
CA ILE A 190 3.44 -2.70 19.68
C ILE A 190 2.81 -2.12 18.40
N ILE A 191 2.45 -3.04 17.50
CA ILE A 191 1.59 -2.78 16.35
C ILE A 191 0.28 -3.50 16.60
N GLN A 192 -0.83 -2.76 16.58
CA GLN A 192 -2.16 -3.31 16.76
C GLN A 192 -2.99 -3.02 15.52
N SER A 193 -3.78 -4.00 15.11
CA SER A 193 -4.78 -3.84 14.06
C SER A 193 -6.06 -4.54 14.48
N ALA A 194 -7.16 -3.80 14.48
CA ALA A 194 -8.50 -4.28 14.69
C ALA A 194 -9.28 -4.17 13.38
N GLY A 195 -10.16 -5.13 13.09
CA GLY A 195 -11.01 -5.03 11.91
C GLY A 195 -12.24 -5.93 11.95
N GLY A 196 -13.26 -5.51 11.22
CA GLY A 196 -14.41 -6.30 10.83
C GLY A 196 -14.31 -6.61 9.34
N LEU A 197 -14.09 -7.88 9.02
CA LEU A 197 -14.02 -8.36 7.64
C LEU A 197 -15.39 -8.87 7.23
N GLU A 198 -16.00 -8.28 6.20
CA GLU A 198 -17.25 -8.76 5.64
C GLU A 198 -16.99 -9.79 4.55
N LEU A 199 -17.60 -10.97 4.65
CA LEU A 199 -17.55 -12.01 3.63
C LEU A 199 -18.93 -12.21 3.02
N ARG A 200 -18.91 -12.47 1.71
CA ARG A 200 -20.11 -12.74 0.91
C ARG A 200 -19.89 -13.97 0.05
N LYS A 201 -20.92 -14.81 -0.04
CA LYS A 201 -20.96 -15.88 -1.03
C LYS A 201 -21.53 -15.30 -2.33
N SER A 202 -20.81 -15.46 -3.44
CA SER A 202 -21.24 -15.07 -4.78
C SER A 202 -21.13 -16.28 -5.69
N GLY A 203 -22.26 -16.93 -5.96
CA GLY A 203 -22.28 -18.25 -6.59
C GLY A 203 -21.48 -19.27 -5.78
N ASN A 204 -20.44 -19.85 -6.39
CA ASN A 204 -19.55 -20.84 -5.77
C ASN A 204 -18.32 -20.22 -5.11
N GLN A 205 -18.19 -18.89 -5.16
CA GLN A 205 -17.02 -18.16 -4.66
C GLN A 205 -17.32 -17.57 -3.30
N LEU A 206 -16.38 -17.73 -2.38
CA LEU A 206 -16.37 -16.98 -1.14
C LEU A 206 -15.44 -15.77 -1.31
N ARG A 207 -16.00 -14.56 -1.17
CA ARG A 207 -15.27 -13.30 -1.33
C ARG A 207 -15.18 -12.55 -0.01
N ILE A 208 -14.05 -11.89 0.22
CA ILE A 208 -13.91 -10.90 1.30
C ILE A 208 -14.11 -9.52 0.68
N LEU A 209 -15.14 -8.82 1.12
CA LEU A 209 -15.35 -7.42 0.76
C LEU A 209 -14.14 -6.65 1.27
N ARG A 210 -13.54 -5.80 0.42
CA ARG A 210 -12.35 -5.01 0.76
C ARG A 210 -12.50 -4.49 2.19
N PRO A 211 -11.48 -4.64 3.05
CA PRO A 211 -11.60 -4.31 4.46
C PRO A 211 -11.91 -2.82 4.60
N ASN A 212 -13.20 -2.48 4.71
CA ASN A 212 -13.66 -1.09 4.80
C ASN A 212 -13.28 -0.45 6.15
N THR A 213 -12.87 -1.26 7.14
CA THR A 213 -12.47 -0.76 8.45
C THR A 213 -11.37 -1.64 9.05
N LEU A 214 -10.12 -1.33 8.72
CA LEU A 214 -8.97 -1.72 9.53
C LEU A 214 -8.55 -0.50 10.34
N TYR A 215 -8.68 -0.62 11.65
CA TYR A 215 -8.21 0.37 12.61
C TYR A 215 -6.83 -0.07 13.10
N SER A 216 -5.77 0.60 12.65
CA SER A 216 -4.40 0.30 13.09
C SER A 216 -3.88 1.40 14.00
N GLN A 217 -3.53 1.06 15.24
CA GLN A 217 -2.77 1.95 16.12
C GLN A 217 -1.29 1.55 16.12
N LEU A 218 -0.43 2.53 15.93
CA LEU A 218 1.03 2.40 16.06
C LEU A 218 1.47 3.16 17.31
N LYS A 219 1.98 2.44 18.33
CA LYS A 219 2.50 3.09 19.55
C LYS A 219 4.01 3.39 19.48
N GLU A 220 4.78 2.57 18.77
CA GLU A 220 6.12 2.91 18.25
C GLU A 220 6.34 2.20 16.91
N THR A 221 7.01 2.86 15.95
CA THR A 221 7.24 2.32 14.61
C THR A 221 8.22 1.15 14.66
N PHE A 222 7.80 -0.02 14.20
CA PHE A 222 8.68 -1.04 13.61
C PHE A 222 7.93 -1.65 12.43
N TYR A 223 8.64 -2.25 11.50
CA TYR A 223 8.01 -2.76 10.28
C TYR A 223 7.54 -4.21 10.48
N PHE A 224 6.26 -4.49 10.22
CA PHE A 224 5.72 -5.85 10.20
C PHE A 224 4.68 -5.96 9.08
N LEU A 225 5.04 -6.65 7.99
CA LEU A 225 4.32 -6.68 6.72
C LEU A 225 3.16 -7.68 6.67
N TYR A 226 3.00 -8.50 7.71
CA TYR A 226 2.16 -9.68 7.61
C TYR A 226 0.78 -9.43 8.19
N THR A 227 -0.22 -9.95 7.49
CA THR A 227 -1.63 -9.67 7.77
C THR A 227 -2.33 -10.93 8.27
N SER A 228 -3.56 -10.75 8.75
CA SER A 228 -4.40 -11.87 9.18
C SER A 228 -4.50 -12.94 8.07
N PRO A 229 -4.63 -14.23 8.42
CA PRO A 229 -4.76 -15.30 7.41
C PRO A 229 -5.89 -15.09 6.41
N PHE A 230 -7.01 -14.49 6.83
CA PHE A 230 -8.14 -14.16 5.96
C PHE A 230 -7.78 -13.07 4.95
N THR A 231 -7.15 -11.98 5.40
CA THR A 231 -6.72 -10.87 4.53
C THR A 231 -5.64 -11.31 3.54
N ALA A 232 -4.68 -12.11 3.98
CA ALA A 232 -3.59 -12.57 3.13
C ALA A 232 -4.04 -13.51 2.01
N ALA A 233 -5.14 -14.24 2.21
CA ALA A 233 -5.62 -15.27 1.29
C ALA A 233 -6.44 -14.72 0.10
N VAL A 234 -6.74 -13.42 0.05
CA VAL A 234 -7.71 -12.84 -0.90
C VAL A 234 -7.13 -11.80 -1.85
N SER A 235 -5.87 -11.94 -2.28
CA SER A 235 -5.29 -10.98 -3.23
C SER A 235 -6.05 -10.99 -4.57
N CYS A 236 -6.37 -12.17 -5.11
CA CYS A 236 -6.95 -12.34 -6.44
C CYS A 236 -8.47 -12.05 -6.47
N ASP A 237 -8.89 -10.88 -6.99
CA ASP A 237 -10.30 -10.43 -7.08
C ASP A 237 -11.10 -10.60 -5.77
N SER A 238 -10.43 -10.48 -4.61
CA SER A 238 -11.01 -10.72 -3.29
C SER A 238 -11.55 -12.14 -3.05
N ILE A 239 -11.21 -13.12 -3.90
CA ILE A 239 -11.67 -14.51 -3.80
C ILE A 239 -10.77 -15.28 -2.83
N LEU A 240 -11.38 -15.94 -1.84
CA LEU A 240 -10.69 -16.82 -0.90
C LEU A 240 -10.60 -18.25 -1.43
N TYR A 241 -11.71 -18.77 -1.97
CA TYR A 241 -11.75 -20.01 -2.75
C TYR A 241 -12.98 -20.04 -3.68
N ASP A 242 -12.95 -20.94 -4.66
CA ASP A 242 -14.08 -21.27 -5.54
C ASP A 242 -14.41 -22.77 -5.40
N GLU A 243 -15.66 -23.10 -5.07
CA GLU A 243 -16.11 -24.49 -4.88
C GLU A 243 -16.13 -25.31 -6.18
N THR A 244 -16.05 -24.67 -7.35
CA THR A 244 -16.02 -25.38 -8.65
C THR A 244 -14.63 -25.82 -9.09
N MET A 245 -13.58 -25.20 -8.56
CA MET A 245 -12.20 -25.50 -8.91
C MET A 245 -11.77 -26.86 -8.36
N LYS A 246 -10.94 -27.55 -9.14
CA LYS A 246 -10.29 -28.83 -8.80
C LYS A 246 -8.78 -28.62 -8.65
N PRO A 247 -8.07 -29.57 -8.02
CA PRO A 247 -6.61 -29.51 -7.94
C PRO A 247 -5.98 -29.32 -9.32
N GLY A 248 -5.13 -28.30 -9.47
CA GLY A 248 -4.50 -27.88 -10.71
C GLY A 248 -5.20 -26.74 -11.45
N ASP A 249 -6.44 -26.40 -11.10
CA ASP A 249 -7.16 -25.28 -11.72
C ASP A 249 -6.59 -23.93 -11.23
N THR A 250 -6.52 -22.96 -12.14
CA THR A 250 -6.12 -21.57 -11.87
C THR A 250 -7.21 -20.62 -12.34
N TYR A 251 -7.64 -19.73 -11.45
CA TYR A 251 -8.42 -18.54 -11.77
C TYR A 251 -7.47 -17.36 -11.98
N THR A 252 -7.63 -16.67 -13.10
CA THR A 252 -6.90 -15.42 -13.40
C THR A 252 -7.78 -14.24 -13.02
N ALA A 253 -7.24 -13.31 -12.23
CA ALA A 253 -7.94 -12.10 -11.83
C ALA A 253 -8.35 -11.26 -13.04
N SER A 254 -9.35 -10.41 -12.83
CA SER A 254 -9.85 -9.45 -13.82
C SER A 254 -8.81 -8.49 -14.41
N ASP A 255 -7.64 -8.36 -13.79
CA ASP A 255 -6.52 -7.55 -14.29
C ASP A 255 -5.40 -8.36 -14.94
N GLU A 256 -5.58 -9.67 -15.07
CA GLU A 256 -4.66 -10.62 -15.69
C GLU A 256 -3.27 -10.70 -15.04
N LYS A 257 -3.08 -10.06 -13.88
CA LYS A 257 -1.80 -9.95 -13.18
C LYS A 257 -1.73 -10.79 -11.92
N GLU A 258 -2.88 -11.20 -11.41
CA GLU A 258 -2.98 -12.00 -10.21
C GLU A 258 -3.70 -13.31 -10.49
N PHE A 259 -3.33 -14.33 -9.72
CA PHE A 259 -3.79 -15.70 -9.94
C PHE A 259 -4.16 -16.33 -8.60
N LEU A 260 -5.23 -17.12 -8.61
CA LEU A 260 -5.60 -18.02 -7.53
C LEU A 260 -5.59 -19.45 -8.07
N THR A 261 -4.74 -20.31 -7.52
CA THR A 261 -4.63 -21.71 -7.93
C THR A 261 -5.07 -22.62 -6.81
N PHE A 262 -5.95 -23.58 -7.10
CA PHE A 262 -6.16 -24.71 -6.21
C PHE A 262 -5.03 -25.72 -6.46
N GLU A 263 -3.90 -25.57 -5.78
CA GLU A 263 -2.69 -26.31 -6.12
C GLU A 263 -2.84 -27.81 -5.84
N LYS A 264 -3.40 -28.16 -4.67
CA LYS A 264 -3.45 -29.56 -4.23
C LYS A 264 -4.52 -29.82 -3.18
N ASP A 265 -5.16 -30.97 -3.24
CA ASP A 265 -6.00 -31.52 -2.17
C ASP A 265 -5.27 -32.61 -1.37
N ASN A 266 -5.92 -33.07 -0.30
CA ASN A 266 -5.43 -34.15 0.53
C ASN A 266 -4.00 -33.94 1.10
N VAL A 267 -3.68 -32.69 1.42
CA VAL A 267 -2.39 -32.27 1.95
C VAL A 267 -2.32 -32.56 3.45
N TYR A 268 -1.22 -33.14 3.92
CA TYR A 268 -0.88 -33.23 5.33
C TYR A 268 -0.18 -31.94 5.77
N VAL A 269 -0.67 -31.32 6.85
CA VAL A 269 -0.11 -30.10 7.42
C VAL A 269 0.25 -30.35 8.88
N ASP A 270 1.54 -30.26 9.19
CA ASP A 270 2.05 -30.14 10.55
C ASP A 270 2.45 -28.68 10.77
N ASN A 271 1.69 -27.97 11.61
CA ASN A 271 1.95 -26.56 11.89
C ASN A 271 2.65 -26.36 13.25
N GLY A 272 3.20 -27.42 13.86
CA GLY A 272 3.87 -27.39 15.15
C GLY A 272 2.95 -27.42 16.37
N TYR A 273 1.67 -27.05 16.23
CA TYR A 273 0.66 -27.14 17.29
C TYR A 273 -0.29 -28.32 17.08
N HIS A 274 -0.65 -28.57 15.83
CA HIS A 274 -1.61 -29.59 15.42
C HIS A 274 -1.14 -30.29 14.15
N LYS A 275 -1.69 -31.49 13.93
CA LYS A 275 -1.49 -32.28 12.73
C LYS A 275 -2.83 -32.41 12.02
N PHE A 276 -2.91 -31.86 10.82
CA PHE A 276 -4.13 -31.90 10.00
C PHE A 276 -3.91 -32.77 8.78
N GLU A 277 -4.77 -33.77 8.63
CA GLU A 277 -4.89 -34.56 7.41
C GLU A 277 -6.01 -34.01 6.54
N ASN A 278 -5.91 -34.27 5.23
CA ASN A 278 -6.92 -33.93 4.25
C ASN A 278 -7.20 -32.40 4.19
N CYS A 279 -6.14 -31.61 4.12
CA CYS A 279 -6.20 -30.17 3.86
C CYS A 279 -6.18 -29.86 2.36
N GLU A 280 -6.70 -28.71 1.99
CA GLU A 280 -6.58 -28.10 0.67
C GLU A 280 -5.49 -27.02 0.68
N LEU A 281 -4.71 -26.93 -0.38
CA LEU A 281 -3.71 -25.89 -0.61
C LEU A 281 -4.16 -24.97 -1.74
N TRP A 282 -4.42 -23.71 -1.37
CA TRP A 282 -4.76 -22.61 -2.27
C TRP A 282 -3.58 -21.66 -2.35
N VAL A 283 -3.19 -21.25 -3.56
CA VAL A 283 -2.05 -20.34 -3.75
C VAL A 283 -2.51 -19.11 -4.49
N SER A 284 -2.43 -17.96 -3.83
CA SER A 284 -2.59 -16.67 -4.49
C SER A 284 -1.22 -16.10 -4.84
N HIS A 285 -1.09 -15.58 -6.06
CA HIS A 285 0.16 -15.04 -6.58
C HIS A 285 -0.09 -13.70 -7.27
N SER A 286 0.74 -12.71 -6.95
CA SER A 286 0.87 -11.44 -7.65
C SER A 286 2.34 -11.08 -7.84
N GLN A 287 2.62 -9.95 -8.48
CA GLN A 287 3.99 -9.48 -8.73
C GLN A 287 4.84 -9.36 -7.46
N TYR A 288 4.22 -9.04 -6.31
CA TYR A 288 4.91 -8.68 -5.06
C TYR A 288 4.52 -9.56 -3.87
N HIS A 289 3.45 -10.34 -4.00
CA HIS A 289 2.90 -11.15 -2.94
C HIS A 289 2.70 -12.59 -3.41
N THR A 290 2.98 -13.54 -2.55
CA THR A 290 2.54 -14.92 -2.73
C THR A 290 2.07 -15.43 -1.40
N THR A 291 0.84 -15.93 -1.36
CA THR A 291 0.26 -16.53 -0.16
C THR A 291 -0.14 -17.96 -0.46
N LYS A 292 0.44 -18.91 0.28
CA LYS A 292 -0.04 -20.29 0.32
C LYS A 292 -0.98 -20.44 1.50
N THR A 293 -2.24 -20.74 1.24
CA THR A 293 -3.30 -20.87 2.24
C THR A 293 -3.71 -22.34 2.34
N TYR A 294 -3.51 -22.92 3.52
CA TYR A 294 -3.92 -24.30 3.81
C TYR A 294 -5.25 -24.27 4.55
N ILE A 295 -6.28 -24.87 3.95
CA ILE A 295 -7.64 -24.91 4.50
C ILE A 295 -7.97 -26.34 4.89
N LYS A 296 -8.40 -26.55 6.13
CA LYS A 296 -8.92 -27.83 6.60
C LYS A 296 -10.45 -27.77 6.61
N PRO A 297 -11.16 -28.53 5.74
CA PRO A 297 -12.62 -28.56 5.78
C PRO A 297 -13.17 -28.91 7.16
N GLY A 298 -14.22 -28.19 7.58
CA GLY A 298 -14.81 -28.26 8.93
C GLY A 298 -14.05 -27.51 10.02
N ILE A 299 -12.89 -26.91 9.71
CA ILE A 299 -12.11 -26.09 10.66
C ILE A 299 -11.85 -24.71 10.08
N GLY A 300 -11.34 -24.61 8.86
CA GLY A 300 -10.97 -23.35 8.21
C GLY A 300 -9.48 -23.24 7.92
N ILE A 301 -8.93 -22.02 7.91
CA ILE A 301 -7.50 -21.81 7.60
C ILE A 301 -6.64 -22.34 8.75
N VAL A 302 -5.71 -23.25 8.46
CA VAL A 302 -4.83 -23.87 9.49
C VAL A 302 -3.38 -23.38 9.42
N LEU A 303 -2.99 -22.84 8.27
CA LEU A 303 -1.66 -22.31 8.00
C LEU A 303 -1.75 -21.34 6.82
N THR A 304 -1.04 -20.21 6.89
CA THR A 304 -0.66 -19.43 5.70
C THR A 304 0.86 -19.30 5.65
N ASP A 305 1.45 -19.41 4.47
CA ASP A 305 2.84 -19.07 4.18
C ASP A 305 2.84 -17.84 3.28
N GLN A 306 3.10 -16.68 3.88
CA GLN A 306 2.99 -15.37 3.24
C GLN A 306 4.39 -14.90 2.86
N THR A 307 4.61 -14.64 1.58
CA THR A 307 5.82 -14.00 1.08
C THR A 307 5.46 -12.63 0.53
N VAL A 308 6.02 -11.59 1.13
CA VAL A 308 5.80 -10.18 0.75
C VAL A 308 7.15 -9.53 0.55
N LEU A 309 7.41 -9.01 -0.66
CA LEU A 309 8.66 -8.31 -1.00
C LEU A 309 9.92 -9.12 -0.61
N GLY A 310 9.88 -10.44 -0.81
CA GLY A 310 11.00 -11.35 -0.52
C GLY A 310 11.17 -11.75 0.95
N LYS A 311 10.36 -11.22 1.88
CA LYS A 311 10.30 -11.69 3.27
C LYS A 311 9.13 -12.66 3.43
N SER A 312 9.40 -13.81 4.05
CA SER A 312 8.39 -14.86 4.29
C SER A 312 8.09 -15.02 5.77
N VAL A 313 6.83 -15.30 6.10
CA VAL A 313 6.40 -15.74 7.43
C VAL A 313 5.33 -16.80 7.30
N LYS A 314 5.27 -17.72 8.25
CA LYS A 314 4.13 -18.61 8.40
C LYS A 314 3.24 -18.12 9.54
N ILE A 315 1.95 -17.98 9.26
CA ILE A 315 0.93 -17.74 10.29
C ILE A 315 0.21 -19.06 10.55
N GLN A 316 0.39 -19.62 11.74
CA GLN A 316 0.00 -20.98 12.13
C GLN A 316 -1.22 -20.94 13.05
N LEU A 317 -2.20 -21.81 12.80
CA LEU A 317 -3.35 -21.99 13.71
C LEU A 317 -2.88 -22.68 15.00
N LYS A 318 -2.90 -21.93 16.09
CA LYS A 318 -2.49 -22.40 17.42
C LYS A 318 -3.61 -23.07 18.18
N ASP A 319 -4.82 -22.51 18.08
CA ASP A 319 -6.00 -22.95 18.83
C ASP A 319 -7.28 -22.55 18.07
N PHE A 320 -8.34 -23.32 18.23
CA PHE A 320 -9.62 -23.06 17.55
C PHE A 320 -10.80 -23.63 18.34
N GLU A 321 -11.96 -23.00 18.18
CA GLU A 321 -13.23 -23.42 18.78
C GLU A 321 -14.31 -23.38 17.69
N ILE A 322 -14.78 -24.56 17.27
CA ILE A 322 -15.88 -24.70 16.32
C ILE A 322 -17.12 -25.17 17.08
N LYS A 323 -18.10 -24.27 17.21
CA LYS A 323 -19.37 -24.52 17.91
C LYS A 323 -20.47 -25.06 16.98
N GLY A 324 -20.34 -24.83 15.68
CA GLY A 324 -21.28 -25.27 14.66
C GLY A 324 -20.90 -24.77 13.26
N GLY A 325 -21.78 -24.97 12.29
CA GLY A 325 -21.57 -24.61 10.88
C GLY A 325 -20.96 -25.74 10.04
N GLU A 326 -21.04 -25.60 8.72
CA GLU A 326 -20.59 -26.58 7.74
C GLU A 326 -19.64 -25.94 6.70
N GLY A 327 -19.06 -26.77 5.84
CA GLY A 327 -18.22 -26.32 4.71
C GLY A 327 -16.73 -26.23 5.03
N LYS A 328 -15.99 -25.57 4.14
CA LYS A 328 -14.53 -25.44 4.26
C LYS A 328 -14.14 -24.61 5.48
N ILE A 329 -14.82 -23.49 5.66
CA ILE A 329 -14.74 -22.64 6.85
C ILE A 329 -16.14 -22.62 7.48
N PRO A 330 -16.32 -23.19 8.68
CA PRO A 330 -17.63 -23.22 9.31
C PRO A 330 -17.98 -21.82 9.84
N PHE A 331 -18.94 -21.15 9.20
CA PHE A 331 -19.43 -19.85 9.64
C PHE A 331 -20.61 -20.04 10.60
N PHE A 332 -20.31 -19.95 11.90
CA PHE A 332 -21.31 -19.99 12.96
C PHE A 332 -20.91 -18.98 14.04
N LYS A 333 -21.87 -18.23 14.58
CA LYS A 333 -21.61 -17.17 15.57
C LYS A 333 -20.72 -17.71 16.69
N ASP A 334 -19.68 -16.95 17.03
CA ASP A 334 -18.65 -17.27 18.03
C ASP A 334 -17.69 -18.42 17.69
N ASN A 335 -17.71 -19.00 16.49
CA ASN A 335 -16.57 -19.80 16.02
C ASN A 335 -15.32 -18.92 16.05
N ARG A 336 -14.19 -19.48 16.52
CA ARG A 336 -12.99 -18.72 16.83
C ARG A 336 -11.73 -19.44 16.40
N TRP A 337 -10.77 -18.69 15.89
CA TRP A 337 -9.43 -19.14 15.51
C TRP A 337 -8.38 -18.23 16.12
N LYS A 338 -7.34 -18.81 16.70
CA LYS A 338 -6.19 -18.09 17.24
C LYS A 338 -4.94 -18.52 16.49
N TYR A 339 -4.25 -17.56 15.91
CA TYR A 339 -3.05 -17.77 15.14
C TYR A 339 -1.85 -17.09 15.79
N CYS A 340 -0.66 -17.57 15.44
CA CYS A 340 0.61 -16.92 15.72
C CYS A 340 1.56 -17.04 14.54
N ALA A 341 2.50 -16.10 14.43
CA ALA A 341 3.58 -16.22 13.45
C ALA A 341 4.64 -17.22 13.91
N ASP A 342 5.35 -17.84 12.97
CA ASP A 342 6.54 -18.67 13.20
C ASP A 342 7.80 -17.83 13.49
N THR A 343 7.65 -16.83 14.37
CA THR A 343 8.75 -16.00 14.85
C THR A 343 9.35 -16.56 16.14
N ASP A 344 10.61 -16.23 16.42
CA ASP A 344 11.19 -16.54 17.74
C ASP A 344 10.52 -15.65 18.81
N PRO A 345 9.77 -16.25 19.75
CA PRO A 345 9.01 -15.52 20.77
C PRO A 345 9.90 -14.75 21.75
N LYS A 346 11.23 -14.95 21.74
CA LYS A 346 12.19 -14.11 22.47
C LYS A 346 12.27 -12.70 21.90
N TYR A 347 12.09 -12.54 20.58
CA TYR A 347 12.26 -11.27 19.88
C TYR A 347 10.93 -10.68 19.44
N VAL A 348 10.03 -11.52 18.90
CA VAL A 348 8.72 -11.08 18.38
C VAL A 348 7.64 -12.07 18.79
N THR A 349 6.55 -11.55 19.35
CA THR A 349 5.31 -12.31 19.47
C THR A 349 4.26 -11.71 18.56
N HIS A 350 3.66 -12.54 17.73
CA HIS A 350 2.56 -12.16 16.86
C HIS A 350 1.34 -13.00 17.20
N ARG A 351 0.20 -12.36 17.40
CA ARG A 351 -1.09 -12.99 17.69
C ARG A 351 -2.13 -12.43 16.75
N VAL A 352 -2.92 -13.31 16.15
CA VAL A 352 -4.14 -12.95 15.44
C VAL A 352 -5.28 -13.76 16.03
N VAL A 353 -6.39 -13.10 16.37
CA VAL A 353 -7.63 -13.77 16.77
C VAL A 353 -8.70 -13.40 15.78
N CYS A 354 -9.26 -14.41 15.14
CA CYS A 354 -10.41 -14.27 14.25
C CYS A 354 -11.63 -14.92 14.89
N TYR A 355 -12.80 -14.31 14.79
CA TYR A 355 -14.05 -14.92 15.24
C TYR A 355 -15.25 -14.49 14.40
N VAL A 356 -16.27 -15.34 14.29
CA VAL A 356 -17.53 -14.98 13.62
C VAL A 356 -18.34 -14.08 14.54
N ALA A 357 -18.37 -12.78 14.24
CA ALA A 357 -19.11 -11.78 15.01
C ALA A 357 -20.61 -11.80 14.66
N TYR A 358 -20.92 -11.97 13.38
CA TYR A 358 -22.27 -11.97 12.84
C TYR A 358 -22.37 -12.90 11.63
N THR A 359 -23.52 -13.57 11.47
CA THR A 359 -23.89 -14.21 10.22
C THR A 359 -25.40 -14.37 10.11
N ASP A 360 -25.94 -14.21 8.90
CA ASP A 360 -27.33 -14.50 8.53
C ASP A 360 -27.43 -15.59 7.44
N GLY A 361 -26.31 -16.24 7.10
CA GLY A 361 -26.19 -17.23 6.03
C GLY A 361 -25.69 -16.66 4.69
N GLU A 362 -25.92 -15.38 4.41
CA GLU A 362 -25.45 -14.70 3.18
C GLU A 362 -24.32 -13.72 3.47
N LYS A 363 -24.45 -12.99 4.58
CA LYS A 363 -23.47 -12.12 5.21
C LYS A 363 -22.72 -12.88 6.28
N ILE A 364 -21.40 -12.70 6.31
CA ILE A 364 -20.58 -13.09 7.44
C ILE A 364 -19.71 -11.90 7.83
N ILE A 365 -19.60 -11.60 9.12
CA ILE A 365 -18.61 -10.66 9.65
C ILE A 365 -17.64 -11.43 10.53
N ILE A 366 -16.36 -11.36 10.18
CA ILE A 366 -15.25 -11.87 10.98
C ILE A 366 -14.62 -10.71 11.73
N GLY A 367 -14.62 -10.78 13.06
CA GLY A 367 -13.78 -9.92 13.88
C GLY A 367 -12.33 -10.38 13.79
N ASN A 368 -11.42 -9.42 13.65
CA ASN A 368 -9.98 -9.63 13.52
C ASN A 368 -9.24 -8.76 14.53
N GLU A 369 -8.59 -9.40 15.49
CA GLU A 369 -7.73 -8.77 16.50
C GLU A 369 -6.29 -9.20 16.22
N GLN A 370 -5.47 -8.30 15.70
CA GLN A 370 -4.07 -8.56 15.37
C GLN A 370 -3.15 -7.73 16.26
N GLU A 371 -2.13 -8.39 16.77
CA GLU A 371 -1.10 -7.80 17.61
C GLU A 371 0.27 -8.33 17.23
N THR A 372 1.23 -7.42 17.15
CA THR A 372 2.65 -7.75 17.08
C THR A 372 3.39 -6.98 18.16
N LEU A 373 4.11 -7.71 18.99
CA LEU A 373 4.99 -7.18 20.03
C LEU A 373 6.43 -7.43 19.63
N ARG A 374 7.23 -6.37 19.58
CA ARG A 374 8.69 -6.46 19.44
C ARG A 374 9.32 -6.38 20.82
N LEU A 375 9.72 -7.53 21.36
CA LEU A 375 10.28 -7.66 22.71
C LEU A 375 11.78 -7.31 22.75
N ALA A 376 12.52 -7.71 21.71
CA ALA A 376 13.94 -7.46 21.55
C ALA A 376 14.35 -7.57 20.07
N TRP A 377 15.59 -7.19 19.78
CA TRP A 377 16.24 -7.44 18.50
C TRP A 377 17.27 -8.56 18.66
N ASP A 378 17.32 -9.47 17.70
CA ASP A 378 18.37 -10.46 17.59
C ASP A 378 19.64 -9.80 17.06
N GLU A 379 20.51 -9.38 17.97
CA GLU A 379 21.77 -8.73 17.63
C GLU A 379 22.77 -9.63 16.89
N ASN A 380 22.47 -10.92 16.70
CA ASN A 380 23.27 -11.85 15.89
C ASN A 380 22.69 -12.08 14.49
N ASN A 381 21.47 -11.58 14.21
CA ASN A 381 20.81 -11.72 12.93
C ASN A 381 20.98 -10.45 12.10
N PHE A 382 21.49 -10.60 10.87
CA PHE A 382 21.73 -9.45 9.99
C PHE A 382 20.44 -8.74 9.57
N ASP A 383 19.41 -9.49 9.20
CA ASP A 383 18.14 -8.92 8.72
C ASP A 383 17.43 -8.19 9.88
N ASP A 384 17.43 -8.77 11.09
CA ASP A 384 16.83 -8.14 12.27
C ASP A 384 17.62 -6.88 12.72
N MET A 385 18.95 -6.90 12.66
CA MET A 385 19.76 -5.71 12.91
C MET A 385 19.59 -4.62 11.83
N SER A 386 19.33 -5.00 10.58
CA SER A 386 19.00 -4.07 9.50
C SER A 386 17.66 -3.39 9.77
N ASP A 387 16.63 -4.16 10.11
CA ASP A 387 15.30 -3.65 10.46
C ASP A 387 15.37 -2.77 11.72
N TYR A 388 16.22 -3.10 12.70
CA TYR A 388 16.46 -2.27 13.88
C TYR A 388 17.05 -0.91 13.50
N LEU A 389 18.11 -0.92 12.69
CA LEU A 389 18.78 0.29 12.25
C LEU A 389 17.82 1.23 11.48
N GLN A 390 17.01 0.66 10.58
CA GLN A 390 16.00 1.40 9.83
C GLN A 390 14.93 2.01 10.75
N THR A 391 14.43 1.20 11.70
CA THR A 391 13.46 1.65 12.70
C THR A 391 13.98 2.87 13.46
N GLU A 392 15.19 2.79 13.99
CA GLU A 392 15.81 3.88 14.77
C GLU A 392 16.15 5.10 13.91
N PHE A 393 16.43 4.90 12.61
CA PHE A 393 16.64 5.99 11.68
C PHE A 393 15.36 6.80 11.42
N THR A 394 14.16 6.27 11.64
CA THR A 394 12.91 7.04 11.48
C THR A 394 12.48 7.76 12.76
N ARG A 395 13.10 7.46 13.91
CA ARG A 395 12.72 8.06 15.19
C ARG A 395 13.19 9.52 15.31
N LYS A 396 12.36 10.32 16.01
CA LYS A 396 12.71 11.67 16.47
C LYS A 396 13.41 11.55 17.84
N ASP A 397 14.74 11.44 17.82
CA ASP A 397 15.58 11.36 19.03
C ASP A 397 16.78 12.31 18.90
N PRO A 398 17.01 13.24 19.85
CA PRO A 398 18.19 14.11 19.84
C PRO A 398 19.53 13.35 19.91
N ASN A 399 19.55 12.12 20.43
CA ASN A 399 20.74 11.25 20.50
C ASN A 399 20.84 10.24 19.34
N LYS A 400 19.92 10.31 18.37
CA LYS A 400 19.80 9.38 17.22
C LYS A 400 21.12 9.06 16.55
N LYS A 401 21.97 10.06 16.35
CA LYS A 401 23.27 9.89 15.67
C LYS A 401 24.16 8.86 16.38
N ALA A 402 24.35 9.00 17.70
CA ALA A 402 25.22 8.10 18.47
C ALA A 402 24.66 6.66 18.48
N ASN A 403 23.35 6.52 18.64
CA ASN A 403 22.65 5.23 18.64
C ASN A 403 22.83 4.50 17.30
N LEU A 404 22.66 5.21 16.18
CA LEU A 404 22.83 4.63 14.84
C LEU A 404 24.27 4.19 14.55
N TYR A 405 25.29 4.91 15.04
CA TYR A 405 26.68 4.48 14.88
C TYR A 405 26.98 3.18 15.62
N GLU A 406 26.50 3.02 16.85
CA GLU A 406 26.65 1.76 17.59
C GLU A 406 25.91 0.61 16.90
N MET A 407 24.70 0.86 16.38
CA MET A 407 23.95 -0.14 15.62
C MET A 407 24.63 -0.52 14.30
N LEU A 408 25.23 0.44 13.58
CA LEU A 408 26.02 0.17 12.39
C LEU A 408 27.24 -0.72 12.69
N LYS A 409 27.91 -0.52 13.83
CA LYS A 409 29.01 -1.40 14.27
C LYS A 409 28.52 -2.83 14.49
N LYS A 410 27.36 -3.00 15.12
CA LYS A 410 26.72 -4.32 15.31
C LYS A 410 26.30 -4.95 13.98
N LEU A 411 25.61 -4.21 13.11
CA LEU A 411 25.23 -4.69 11.78
C LEU A 411 26.46 -5.18 10.98
N LYS A 412 27.57 -4.42 11.05
CA LYS A 412 28.85 -4.79 10.43
C LYS A 412 29.46 -6.06 11.04
N SER A 413 29.31 -6.28 12.34
CA SER A 413 29.86 -7.47 13.00
C SER A 413 29.09 -8.75 12.66
N VAL A 414 27.81 -8.64 12.25
CA VAL A 414 26.97 -9.77 11.83
C VAL A 414 26.89 -9.97 10.32
N ALA A 415 27.38 -9.03 9.51
CA ALA A 415 27.48 -9.21 8.06
C ALA A 415 28.43 -10.38 7.70
N ARG A 416 27.94 -11.35 6.92
CA ARG A 416 28.68 -12.55 6.51
C ARG A 416 28.83 -12.65 5.00
N THR A 417 27.74 -12.46 4.25
CA THR A 417 27.77 -12.52 2.78
C THR A 417 28.34 -11.23 2.18
N ASP A 418 28.76 -11.28 0.93
CA ASP A 418 29.29 -10.09 0.24
C ASP A 418 28.21 -9.05 -0.01
N PHE A 419 26.97 -9.47 -0.26
CA PHE A 419 25.80 -8.61 -0.24
C PHE A 419 25.65 -7.89 1.10
N GLN A 420 25.64 -8.62 2.21
CA GLN A 420 25.49 -8.05 3.55
C GLN A 420 26.59 -7.01 3.85
N LYS A 421 27.85 -7.32 3.53
CA LYS A 421 28.98 -6.39 3.73
C LYS A 421 28.85 -5.13 2.87
N LYS A 422 28.49 -5.27 1.59
CA LYS A 422 28.29 -4.14 0.67
C LYS A 422 27.08 -3.29 1.10
N TYR A 423 26.00 -3.92 1.53
CA TYR A 423 24.81 -3.25 2.06
C TYR A 423 25.16 -2.42 3.30
N THR A 424 25.82 -3.02 4.30
CA THR A 424 26.23 -2.28 5.51
C THR A 424 27.14 -1.10 5.18
N LYS A 425 28.05 -1.25 4.20
CA LYS A 425 28.91 -0.14 3.75
C LYS A 425 28.10 0.98 3.11
N SER A 426 27.10 0.67 2.28
CA SER A 426 26.20 1.66 1.69
C SER A 426 25.33 2.35 2.75
N MET A 427 24.81 1.61 3.73
CA MET A 427 24.08 2.17 4.87
C MET A 427 24.93 3.17 5.65
N GLN A 428 26.16 2.78 6.00
CA GLN A 428 27.10 3.67 6.67
C GLN A 428 27.35 4.94 5.83
N HIS A 429 27.58 4.78 4.52
CA HIS A 429 27.82 5.89 3.61
C HIS A 429 26.64 6.89 3.57
N GLY A 430 25.41 6.40 3.37
CA GLY A 430 24.21 7.25 3.34
C GLY A 430 23.98 7.99 4.66
N PHE A 431 24.21 7.33 5.80
CA PHE A 431 24.09 7.98 7.11
C PHE A 431 25.16 9.03 7.36
N GLU A 432 26.40 8.79 6.95
CA GLU A 432 27.45 9.79 7.03
C GLU A 432 27.09 11.03 6.21
N LYS A 433 26.60 10.86 4.98
CA LYS A 433 26.06 11.95 4.15
C LYS A 433 24.94 12.70 4.87
N TYR A 434 23.94 11.98 5.34
CA TYR A 434 22.79 12.57 6.02
C TYR A 434 23.19 13.41 7.25
N PHE A 435 24.02 12.87 8.15
CA PHE A 435 24.31 13.55 9.42
C PHE A 435 25.42 14.60 9.36
N TYR A 436 26.39 14.44 8.46
CA TYR A 436 27.56 15.33 8.40
C TYR A 436 27.48 16.33 7.27
N ASP A 437 26.95 15.94 6.12
CA ASP A 437 27.05 16.77 4.92
C ASP A 437 25.84 17.72 4.79
N PHE A 438 24.69 17.41 5.42
CA PHE A 438 23.46 18.20 5.24
C PHE A 438 23.03 19.05 6.44
N GLN A 439 22.55 20.26 6.15
CA GLN A 439 21.89 21.14 7.11
C GLN A 439 20.48 20.62 7.44
N PHE A 440 20.03 20.82 8.68
CA PHE A 440 18.64 20.57 9.09
C PHE A 440 18.10 21.83 9.76
N ASP A 441 16.87 22.20 9.43
CA ASP A 441 16.12 23.23 10.15
C ASP A 441 14.95 22.57 10.89
N ASP A 442 14.98 22.64 12.22
CA ASP A 442 13.94 22.11 13.09
C ASP A 442 12.67 23.00 13.09
N SER A 443 12.71 24.19 12.48
CA SER A 443 11.65 25.21 12.57
C SER A 443 10.55 25.09 11.50
N THR A 444 10.78 24.37 10.41
CA THR A 444 9.77 24.16 9.36
C THR A 444 9.74 22.70 8.86
N PRO A 445 9.00 21.80 9.52
CA PRO A 445 9.03 20.37 9.20
C PRO A 445 8.47 19.99 7.82
N TRP A 446 7.83 20.93 7.10
CA TRP A 446 6.96 20.62 5.97
C TRP A 446 7.15 21.53 4.73
N LYS A 447 8.07 22.50 4.75
CA LYS A 447 8.19 23.49 3.66
C LYS A 447 9.46 23.38 2.82
N ASN A 448 10.60 22.95 3.38
CA ASN A 448 11.88 22.86 2.65
C ASN A 448 12.54 21.49 2.88
N ILE A 449 12.91 20.76 1.83
CA ILE A 449 13.69 19.52 1.95
C ILE A 449 15.15 19.90 2.20
N LEU A 450 15.60 19.86 3.45
CA LEU A 450 16.97 20.27 3.80
C LEU A 450 17.99 19.12 3.83
N GLY A 451 17.54 17.86 3.76
CA GLY A 451 18.40 16.69 3.60
C GLY A 451 17.64 15.38 3.64
N TYR A 452 17.99 14.44 2.77
CA TYR A 452 17.47 13.07 2.75
C TYR A 452 18.58 12.05 2.43
N SER A 453 18.39 10.83 2.93
CA SER A 453 19.19 9.67 2.55
C SER A 453 18.27 8.45 2.56
N VAL A 454 18.29 7.69 1.48
CA VAL A 454 17.47 6.51 1.23
C VAL A 454 18.36 5.39 0.75
N ILE A 455 18.26 4.23 1.41
CA ILE A 455 18.97 3.02 1.01
C ILE A 455 17.95 1.94 0.70
N LYS A 456 17.94 1.41 -0.52
CA LYS A 456 17.00 0.36 -0.97
C LYS A 456 17.74 -0.83 -1.54
N THR A 457 17.02 -1.96 -1.63
CA THR A 457 17.52 -3.16 -2.30
C THR A 457 16.47 -3.75 -3.24
N ASN A 458 16.85 -3.89 -4.51
CA ASN A 458 15.99 -4.38 -5.58
C ASN A 458 16.66 -5.55 -6.32
N ILE A 459 15.88 -6.48 -6.85
CA ILE A 459 16.33 -7.49 -7.80
C ILE A 459 16.29 -6.89 -9.20
N ILE A 460 17.35 -7.11 -9.95
CA ILE A 460 17.35 -6.95 -11.41
C ILE A 460 17.44 -8.33 -12.06
N LYS A 461 16.57 -8.62 -13.02
CA LYS A 461 16.60 -9.89 -13.78
C LYS A 461 15.95 -9.73 -15.14
N LYS A 462 16.15 -10.74 -16.00
CA LYS A 462 15.36 -10.88 -17.23
C LYS A 462 14.06 -11.63 -16.94
N ASP A 463 12.96 -11.18 -17.52
CA ASP A 463 11.72 -11.96 -17.57
C ASP A 463 11.75 -13.00 -18.71
N GLU A 464 10.65 -13.74 -18.89
CA GLU A 464 10.53 -14.80 -19.91
C GLU A 464 10.65 -14.28 -21.34
N ASP A 465 10.27 -13.02 -21.56
CA ASP A 465 10.37 -12.32 -22.85
C ASP A 465 11.74 -11.64 -23.05
N GLY A 466 12.64 -11.75 -22.08
CA GLY A 466 13.95 -11.13 -22.10
C GLY A 466 13.99 -9.65 -21.68
N ASN A 467 12.87 -9.05 -21.27
CA ASN A 467 12.84 -7.68 -20.75
C ASN A 467 13.55 -7.63 -19.38
N ILE A 468 14.17 -6.50 -19.08
CA ILE A 468 14.89 -6.30 -17.83
C ILE A 468 13.92 -5.71 -16.81
N VAL A 469 13.54 -6.53 -15.83
CA VAL A 469 12.62 -6.16 -14.75
C VAL A 469 13.40 -5.74 -13.50
N TYR A 470 12.83 -4.79 -12.78
CA TYR A 470 13.36 -4.26 -11.52
C TYR A 470 12.29 -4.35 -10.45
N LYS A 471 12.56 -5.11 -9.39
CA LYS A 471 11.56 -5.42 -8.36
C LYS A 471 12.17 -5.30 -6.97
N PRO A 472 11.44 -4.90 -5.93
CA PRO A 472 11.94 -4.92 -4.56
C PRO A 472 12.44 -6.32 -4.15
N PHE A 473 13.65 -6.42 -3.58
CA PHE A 473 14.26 -7.71 -3.17
C PHE A 473 14.08 -8.00 -1.68
N LYS A 474 14.25 -6.96 -0.87
CA LYS A 474 14.01 -6.89 0.56
C LYS A 474 13.80 -5.41 0.85
N GLU A 475 12.79 -5.07 1.63
CA GLU A 475 12.54 -3.67 1.92
C GLU A 475 13.64 -3.14 2.86
N GLY A 476 14.50 -2.28 2.31
CA GLY A 476 15.26 -1.30 3.06
C GLY A 476 14.57 0.03 2.84
N TRP A 477 13.80 0.50 3.81
CA TRP A 477 13.20 1.84 3.77
C TRP A 477 13.78 2.63 4.95
N CYS A 478 14.94 3.24 4.74
CA CYS A 478 15.34 4.39 5.53
C CYS A 478 14.81 5.64 4.83
N GLN A 479 13.64 6.15 5.23
CA GLN A 479 13.20 7.45 4.77
C GLN A 479 13.71 8.53 5.73
N GLY A 480 14.64 9.36 5.25
CA GLY A 480 14.94 10.64 5.89
C GLY A 480 13.99 11.69 5.31
N ASN A 481 12.94 12.03 6.06
CA ASN A 481 11.87 12.98 5.72
C ASN A 481 11.08 12.68 4.44
N ASN A 482 9.75 12.79 4.54
CA ASN A 482 8.85 12.54 3.44
C ASN A 482 9.21 13.41 2.22
N ILE A 483 9.35 12.77 1.06
CA ILE A 483 9.13 13.44 -0.22
C ILE A 483 7.64 13.76 -0.22
N LEU A 484 7.30 14.92 0.31
CA LEU A 484 5.92 15.34 0.45
C LEU A 484 5.31 15.47 -0.94
N PRO A 485 3.98 15.37 -1.02
CA PRO A 485 3.28 15.87 -2.18
C PRO A 485 3.76 17.25 -2.57
N LEU A 486 3.88 17.45 -3.88
CA LEU A 486 4.27 18.70 -4.52
C LEU A 486 3.41 19.84 -3.97
N ASN A 487 3.88 20.48 -2.91
CA ASN A 487 3.32 21.73 -2.41
C ASN A 487 3.64 22.76 -3.51
N PRO A 488 2.65 23.53 -4.00
CA PRO A 488 2.91 24.56 -5.01
C PRO A 488 3.92 25.63 -4.55
N ASN A 489 4.30 25.64 -3.27
CA ASN A 489 5.32 26.51 -2.69
C ASN A 489 6.69 25.81 -2.44
N ILE A 490 6.93 24.62 -3.00
CA ILE A 490 8.25 23.95 -2.89
C ILE A 490 9.32 24.73 -3.66
N GLU A 491 10.48 24.92 -3.06
CA GLU A 491 11.67 25.47 -3.74
C GLU A 491 12.11 24.56 -4.90
N GLU A 492 12.57 25.13 -6.02
CA GLU A 492 12.91 24.39 -7.25
C GLU A 492 13.94 23.27 -7.01
N ASP A 493 14.91 23.49 -6.13
CA ASP A 493 15.90 22.47 -5.78
C ASP A 493 15.30 21.35 -4.92
N SER A 494 14.37 21.66 -4.01
CA SER A 494 13.59 20.65 -3.27
C SER A 494 12.75 19.78 -4.23
N PHE A 495 12.24 20.37 -5.32
CA PHE A 495 11.58 19.62 -6.39
C PHE A 495 12.56 18.66 -7.08
N ARG A 496 13.72 19.14 -7.54
CA ARG A 496 14.74 18.32 -8.24
C ARG A 496 15.26 17.16 -7.40
N LEU A 497 15.40 17.37 -6.09
CA LEU A 497 15.80 16.37 -5.11
C LEU A 497 14.87 15.14 -5.08
N SER A 498 13.59 15.29 -5.40
CA SER A 498 12.60 14.21 -5.34
C SER A 498 12.73 13.15 -6.45
N PHE A 499 13.52 13.42 -7.50
CA PHE A 499 13.63 12.56 -8.68
C PHE A 499 14.84 11.64 -8.70
N ALA A 500 15.63 11.58 -7.63
CA ALA A 500 16.86 10.77 -7.60
C ALA A 500 16.62 9.24 -7.60
N ASP A 501 15.39 8.78 -7.40
CA ASP A 501 14.98 7.36 -7.54
C ASP A 501 14.83 6.94 -9.01
N LEU A 502 15.89 7.09 -9.81
CA LEU A 502 15.85 6.96 -11.27
C LEU A 502 15.32 5.60 -11.74
N TYR A 503 15.86 4.50 -11.20
CA TYR A 503 15.45 3.15 -11.62
C TYR A 503 14.04 2.81 -11.15
N GLY A 504 13.70 3.14 -9.90
CA GLY A 504 12.36 2.93 -9.35
C GLY A 504 11.30 3.72 -10.11
N ILE A 505 11.51 5.01 -10.31
CA ILE A 505 10.58 5.90 -11.03
C ILE A 505 10.39 5.43 -12.47
N HIS A 506 11.47 5.11 -13.20
CA HIS A 506 11.39 4.65 -14.58
C HIS A 506 10.69 3.29 -14.71
N SER A 507 11.05 2.32 -13.87
CA SER A 507 10.45 0.99 -13.90
C SER A 507 8.98 1.00 -13.46
N ASP A 508 8.59 1.90 -12.55
CA ASP A 508 7.20 2.01 -12.09
C ASP A 508 6.25 2.50 -13.19
N VAL A 509 6.73 3.36 -14.10
CA VAL A 509 5.90 3.91 -15.19
C VAL A 509 5.98 3.11 -16.48
N THR A 510 7.12 2.51 -16.80
CA THR A 510 7.28 1.75 -18.06
C THR A 510 7.09 0.24 -17.90
N GLY A 511 7.07 -0.25 -16.65
CA GLY A 511 7.00 -1.67 -16.30
C GLY A 511 8.34 -2.41 -16.38
N PHE A 512 9.38 -1.80 -16.96
CA PHE A 512 10.71 -2.40 -17.18
C PHE A 512 11.82 -1.37 -16.95
N LEU A 513 13.03 -1.80 -16.63
CA LEU A 513 14.21 -0.93 -16.82
C LEU A 513 14.59 -0.83 -18.30
N TRP A 514 14.44 -1.93 -19.03
CA TRP A 514 14.73 -2.00 -20.46
C TRP A 514 13.90 -3.08 -21.16
N SER A 515 13.50 -2.84 -22.40
CA SER A 515 12.97 -3.84 -23.32
C SER A 515 13.67 -3.69 -24.67
N ASP A 516 14.09 -4.80 -25.28
CA ASP A 516 14.71 -4.78 -26.62
C ASP A 516 13.74 -4.32 -27.72
N LYS A 517 12.45 -4.21 -27.41
CA LYS A 517 11.43 -3.60 -28.28
C LYS A 517 11.57 -2.07 -28.38
N TRP A 518 12.29 -1.43 -27.45
CA TRP A 518 12.51 0.01 -27.41
C TRP A 518 13.64 0.44 -28.35
N GLN A 519 13.36 0.38 -29.66
CA GLN A 519 14.29 0.74 -30.72
C GLN A 519 13.91 2.08 -31.35
N PRO A 520 14.85 2.87 -31.89
CA PRO A 520 14.55 4.11 -32.60
C PRO A 520 13.45 3.95 -33.67
N GLY A 521 12.51 4.90 -33.70
CA GLY A 521 11.36 4.88 -34.59
C GLY A 521 10.19 4.01 -34.11
N LYS A 522 10.26 3.46 -32.90
CA LYS A 522 9.14 2.75 -32.26
C LYS A 522 8.38 3.65 -31.31
N GLU A 523 7.07 3.44 -31.29
CA GLU A 523 6.15 3.99 -30.30
C GLU A 523 5.43 2.83 -29.61
N ILE A 524 5.37 2.89 -28.30
CA ILE A 524 4.76 1.87 -27.46
C ILE A 524 3.75 2.57 -26.56
N VAL A 525 2.52 2.06 -26.52
CA VAL A 525 1.53 2.45 -25.53
C VAL A 525 1.32 1.25 -24.63
N ARG A 526 1.43 1.47 -23.33
CA ARG A 526 1.24 0.43 -22.33
C ARG A 526 0.34 0.94 -21.22
N THR A 527 -0.56 0.09 -20.76
CA THR A 527 -1.39 0.37 -19.60
C THR A 527 -1.12 -0.69 -18.56
N ASP A 528 -0.63 -0.28 -17.39
CA ASP A 528 -0.33 -1.15 -16.26
C ASP A 528 -0.91 -0.61 -14.99
N LYS A 529 -1.16 -1.52 -14.04
CA LYS A 529 -1.22 -1.14 -12.63
C LYS A 529 0.15 -1.09 -11.98
N ASN A 530 0.39 -0.07 -11.17
CA ASN A 530 1.55 0.00 -10.30
C ASN A 530 1.36 -0.83 -9.01
N LEU A 531 2.37 -0.80 -8.13
CA LEU A 531 2.38 -1.41 -6.79
C LEU A 531 1.14 -1.12 -5.94
N TYR A 532 0.47 0.00 -6.19
CA TYR A 532 -0.66 0.49 -5.42
C TYR A 532 -1.99 0.29 -6.15
N SER A 533 -2.01 -0.55 -7.19
CA SER A 533 -3.18 -0.87 -8.01
C SER A 533 -3.72 0.31 -8.84
N PHE A 534 -2.92 1.36 -9.08
CA PHE A 534 -3.33 2.48 -9.93
C PHE A 534 -3.01 2.20 -11.38
N THR A 535 -4.02 2.35 -12.24
CA THR A 535 -3.86 2.28 -13.69
C THR A 535 -3.06 3.48 -14.19
N ILE A 536 -1.91 3.21 -14.79
CA ILE A 536 -1.04 4.16 -15.46
C ILE A 536 -1.00 3.75 -16.93
N THR A 537 -1.35 4.69 -17.81
CA THR A 537 -1.14 4.57 -19.26
C THR A 537 0.07 5.38 -19.65
N THR A 538 1.07 4.70 -20.20
CA THR A 538 2.36 5.26 -20.55
C THR A 538 2.61 5.12 -22.05
N HIS A 539 2.85 6.26 -22.68
CA HIS A 539 3.29 6.40 -24.06
C HIS A 539 4.80 6.56 -24.07
N ILE A 540 5.49 5.69 -24.80
CA ILE A 540 6.95 5.66 -24.93
C ILE A 540 7.28 5.84 -26.40
N LYS A 541 7.92 6.97 -26.73
CA LYS A 541 8.46 7.22 -28.07
C LYS A 541 9.98 7.06 -28.03
N CYS A 542 10.49 6.17 -28.87
CA CYS A 542 11.90 5.83 -28.92
C CYS A 542 12.54 6.52 -30.11
N THR A 543 13.58 7.34 -29.89
CA THR A 543 14.33 7.98 -30.98
C THR A 543 15.84 7.81 -30.81
N GLU A 544 16.57 8.04 -31.88
CA GLU A 544 18.04 8.04 -31.85
C GLU A 544 18.53 9.34 -31.22
N ALA A 545 19.31 9.22 -30.14
CA ALA A 545 19.89 10.37 -29.45
C ALA A 545 21.31 10.70 -29.93
N GLY A 546 21.90 9.85 -30.79
CA GLY A 546 23.27 10.00 -31.25
C GLY A 546 24.27 9.88 -30.10
N THR A 547 25.13 10.88 -29.94
CA THR A 547 26.14 10.92 -28.87
C THR A 547 25.62 11.71 -27.67
N VAL A 548 25.59 11.09 -26.49
CA VAL A 548 25.30 11.76 -25.22
C VAL A 548 26.60 11.94 -24.44
N THR A 549 26.91 13.17 -24.06
CA THR A 549 28.10 13.49 -23.26
C THR A 549 27.71 13.87 -21.85
N THR A 550 28.39 13.26 -20.89
CA THR A 550 28.29 13.48 -19.44
C THR A 550 29.70 13.54 -18.84
N GLU A 551 29.82 13.73 -17.53
CA GLU A 551 31.13 13.65 -16.86
C GLU A 551 31.75 12.25 -16.94
N ALA A 552 30.92 11.19 -16.99
CA ALA A 552 31.40 9.82 -17.15
C ALA A 552 32.01 9.51 -18.53
N GLY A 553 31.81 10.40 -19.51
CA GLY A 553 32.32 10.25 -20.88
C GLY A 553 31.29 10.59 -21.96
N ALA A 554 31.68 10.33 -23.21
CA ALA A 554 30.82 10.43 -24.38
C ALA A 554 30.35 9.03 -24.80
N PHE A 555 29.05 8.88 -25.04
CA PHE A 555 28.41 7.61 -25.35
C PHE A 555 27.72 7.70 -26.71
N ASP A 556 28.18 6.91 -27.67
CA ASP A 556 27.63 6.89 -29.03
C ASP A 556 26.45 5.91 -29.17
N ASN A 557 25.63 6.13 -30.21
CA ASN A 557 24.47 5.30 -30.55
C ASN A 557 23.44 5.19 -29.40
N CYS A 558 23.26 6.27 -28.65
CA CYS A 558 22.29 6.33 -27.57
C CYS A 558 20.86 6.32 -28.11
N VAL A 559 19.95 5.75 -27.31
CA VAL A 559 18.50 5.80 -27.52
C VAL A 559 17.90 6.68 -26.46
N ILE A 560 16.97 7.57 -26.84
CA ILE A 560 16.14 8.33 -25.91
C ILE A 560 14.73 7.76 -25.91
N LEU A 561 14.20 7.57 -24.71
CA LEU A 561 12.80 7.26 -24.45
C LEU A 561 12.10 8.55 -23.99
N GLU A 562 11.25 9.10 -24.84
CA GLU A 562 10.33 10.18 -24.49
C GLU A 562 9.07 9.53 -23.90
N ILE A 563 8.85 9.74 -22.60
CA ILE A 563 7.81 9.06 -21.82
C ILE A 563 6.77 10.07 -21.37
N GLN A 564 5.52 9.82 -21.74
CA GLN A 564 4.35 10.55 -21.26
C GLN A 564 3.44 9.57 -20.53
N SER A 565 3.15 9.83 -19.27
CA SER A 565 2.29 8.97 -18.45
C SER A 565 1.04 9.72 -18.03
N THR A 566 -0.09 9.03 -18.11
CA THR A 566 -1.39 9.49 -17.64
C THR A 566 -1.95 8.47 -16.67
N GLY A 567 -2.71 8.90 -15.68
CA GLY A 567 -3.22 8.03 -14.63
C GLY A 567 -3.60 8.85 -13.39
N GLN A 568 -4.46 8.30 -12.55
CA GLN A 568 -4.92 8.97 -11.32
C GLN A 568 -4.34 8.27 -10.09
N PRO A 569 -3.24 8.78 -9.51
CA PRO A 569 -2.85 8.35 -8.17
C PRO A 569 -3.79 9.03 -7.16
N PRO A 570 -4.42 8.30 -6.22
CA PRO A 570 -5.06 8.92 -5.08
C PRO A 570 -3.98 9.64 -4.27
N ARG A 571 -4.29 10.89 -3.90
CA ARG A 571 -3.50 11.74 -3.01
C ARG A 571 -2.00 11.69 -3.28
N SER A 572 -1.51 12.63 -4.09
CA SER A 572 -0.33 13.48 -3.83
C SER A 572 1.07 12.83 -3.57
N TRP A 573 1.18 11.62 -3.02
CA TRP A 573 2.37 10.82 -2.73
C TRP A 573 3.12 10.30 -3.97
N SER A 574 2.51 10.29 -5.16
CA SER A 574 3.12 9.71 -6.38
C SER A 574 3.00 10.56 -7.64
N ASN A 575 2.51 11.81 -7.57
CA ASN A 575 2.37 12.70 -8.74
C ASN A 575 3.69 12.95 -9.45
N HIS A 576 4.81 13.02 -8.72
CA HIS A 576 6.14 13.19 -9.30
C HIS A 576 6.53 11.99 -10.21
N ARG A 577 6.01 10.78 -9.95
CA ARG A 577 6.32 9.61 -10.79
C ARG A 577 5.71 9.75 -12.19
N LEU A 578 4.54 10.37 -12.32
CA LEU A 578 3.80 10.53 -13.59
C LEU A 578 4.25 11.69 -14.48
N CYS A 579 5.26 12.45 -14.08
CA CYS A 579 5.81 13.55 -14.88
C CYS A 579 6.34 13.06 -16.24
N ASN A 580 6.36 13.95 -17.24
CA ASN A 580 7.00 13.68 -18.52
C ASN A 580 8.50 13.44 -18.31
N LYS A 581 9.08 12.50 -19.07
CA LYS A 581 10.49 12.11 -18.92
C LYS A 581 11.18 11.93 -20.25
N GLU A 582 12.48 12.17 -20.24
CA GLU A 582 13.42 11.76 -21.27
C GLU A 582 14.49 10.88 -20.63
N ILE A 583 14.55 9.61 -21.00
CA ILE A 583 15.54 8.67 -20.44
C ILE A 583 16.47 8.20 -21.55
N TYR A 584 17.76 8.44 -21.39
CA TYR A 584 18.78 8.17 -22.38
C TYR A 584 19.55 6.90 -21.98
N PHE A 585 19.61 5.94 -22.89
CA PHE A 585 20.35 4.68 -22.71
C PHE A 585 21.48 4.59 -23.71
N ALA A 586 22.65 4.16 -23.23
CA ALA A 586 23.83 3.88 -24.04
C ALA A 586 24.10 2.38 -24.12
N PRO A 587 24.50 1.87 -25.30
CA PRO A 587 24.88 0.48 -25.46
C PRO A 587 26.09 0.15 -24.57
N GLY A 588 26.00 -0.99 -23.90
CA GLY A 588 26.98 -1.53 -22.98
C GLY A 588 27.09 -0.85 -21.62
N VAL A 589 26.31 0.21 -21.37
CA VAL A 589 26.38 0.96 -20.11
C VAL A 589 25.06 0.93 -19.34
N GLY A 590 23.93 1.20 -19.99
CA GLY A 590 22.67 1.46 -19.29
C GLY A 590 22.16 2.88 -19.47
N LEU A 591 21.36 3.32 -18.50
CA LEU A 591 20.91 4.70 -18.35
C LEU A 591 22.12 5.64 -18.19
N VAL A 592 22.23 6.67 -19.03
CA VAL A 592 23.31 7.67 -18.98
C VAL A 592 22.81 9.09 -18.64
N ARG A 593 21.55 9.39 -18.92
CA ARG A 593 20.89 10.64 -18.52
C ARG A 593 19.41 10.39 -18.27
N ALA A 594 18.86 11.02 -17.25
CA ALA A 594 17.43 11.03 -16.97
C ALA A 594 16.96 12.47 -16.77
N VAL A 595 15.97 12.89 -17.54
CA VAL A 595 15.33 14.20 -17.42
C VAL A 595 13.91 13.98 -16.97
N THR A 596 13.48 14.69 -15.94
CA THR A 596 12.07 14.77 -15.56
C THR A 596 11.56 16.19 -15.73
N ILE A 597 10.39 16.32 -16.33
CA ILE A 597 9.72 17.58 -16.66
C ILE A 597 8.37 17.59 -15.97
N PHE A 598 8.17 18.52 -15.04
CA PHE A 598 6.90 18.73 -14.36
C PHE A 598 6.28 20.05 -14.78
N GLY A 599 5.08 19.98 -15.33
CA GLY A 599 4.23 21.13 -15.57
C GLY A 599 3.24 21.28 -14.43
N SER A 600 3.42 22.30 -13.58
CA SER A 600 2.32 22.86 -12.79
C SER A 600 1.98 24.23 -13.35
N LEU A 601 0.69 24.59 -13.30
CA LEU A 601 -0.09 25.69 -13.90
C LEU A 601 0.59 26.99 -14.37
N GLU A 602 1.84 27.30 -14.07
CA GLU A 602 2.55 28.49 -14.55
C GLU A 602 4.06 28.30 -14.89
N ARG A 603 4.69 27.12 -14.68
CA ARG A 603 6.13 26.87 -14.96
C ARG A 603 6.45 25.41 -15.31
N ASP A 604 7.38 25.22 -16.26
CA ASP A 604 8.01 23.93 -16.57
C ASP A 604 9.27 23.75 -15.70
N LEU A 605 9.19 22.94 -14.65
CA LEU A 605 10.35 22.57 -13.84
C LEU A 605 11.05 21.36 -14.43
N ARG A 606 12.39 21.43 -14.53
CA ARG A 606 13.25 20.37 -15.07
C ARG A 606 14.24 19.89 -14.01
N ALA A 607 14.35 18.57 -13.88
CA ALA A 607 15.39 17.90 -13.10
C ALA A 607 16.19 16.97 -14.03
N THR A 608 17.51 17.14 -14.09
CA THR A 608 18.40 16.40 -14.98
C THR A 608 19.45 15.66 -14.17
N TYR A 609 19.44 14.32 -14.23
CA TYR A 609 20.44 13.47 -13.59
C TYR A 609 21.35 12.83 -14.65
N ASP A 610 22.64 13.15 -14.58
CA ASP A 610 23.66 12.63 -15.49
C ASP A 610 24.50 11.56 -14.83
N LEU A 611 24.90 10.56 -15.62
CA LEU A 611 25.90 9.58 -15.19
C LEU A 611 27.26 10.29 -15.06
N ILE A 612 27.84 10.26 -13.87
CA ILE A 612 29.14 10.88 -13.60
C ILE A 612 30.24 9.86 -13.37
N GLU A 613 29.89 8.65 -12.94
CA GLU A 613 30.84 7.56 -12.73
C GLU A 613 30.15 6.21 -12.98
N TYR A 614 30.87 5.29 -13.61
CA TYR A 614 30.43 3.90 -13.72
C TYR A 614 31.58 2.90 -13.72
N ARG A 615 31.27 1.66 -13.34
CA ARG A 615 32.17 0.51 -13.45
C ARG A 615 31.43 -0.68 -14.03
N GLY A 616 32.07 -1.36 -14.99
CA GLY A 616 31.54 -2.54 -15.66
C GLY A 616 30.69 -2.18 -16.87
N THR A 617 30.89 -2.92 -17.96
CA THR A 617 30.16 -2.82 -19.24
C THR A 617 29.74 -4.20 -19.68
N GLY A 618 28.70 -4.31 -20.51
CA GLY A 618 28.24 -5.60 -21.03
C GLY A 618 27.53 -5.45 -22.37
N ASP A 619 26.69 -6.42 -22.72
CA ASP A 619 25.94 -6.41 -23.98
C ASP A 619 24.55 -5.77 -23.82
N GLY A 620 24.09 -5.07 -24.86
CA GLY A 620 22.77 -4.44 -24.92
C GLY A 620 22.72 -3.08 -24.23
N TYR A 621 21.52 -2.50 -24.12
CA TYR A 621 21.31 -1.13 -23.62
C TYR A 621 21.14 -1.02 -22.11
N MET A 622 21.08 -2.13 -21.39
CA MET A 622 21.00 -2.14 -19.93
C MET A 622 21.64 -3.42 -19.34
N PRO A 623 22.96 -3.61 -19.50
CA PRO A 623 23.66 -4.78 -18.97
C PRO A 623 23.73 -4.74 -17.44
N PHE A 624 23.69 -5.91 -16.81
CA PHE A 624 23.86 -6.05 -15.37
C PHE A 624 24.68 -7.30 -15.02
N GLU A 625 25.73 -7.13 -14.24
CA GLU A 625 26.54 -8.21 -13.69
C GLU A 625 27.04 -7.86 -12.28
N ASP A 626 27.54 -8.86 -11.54
CA ASP A 626 28.08 -8.65 -10.20
C ASP A 626 29.27 -7.67 -10.24
N GLY A 627 29.27 -6.72 -9.32
CA GLY A 627 30.34 -5.72 -9.21
C GLY A 627 30.14 -4.47 -10.07
N PHE A 628 29.10 -4.40 -10.90
CA PHE A 628 28.76 -3.15 -11.60
C PHE A 628 28.44 -2.01 -10.62
N TYR A 629 28.72 -0.78 -11.04
CA TYR A 629 28.44 0.43 -10.27
C TYR A 629 28.00 1.55 -11.21
N ARG A 630 27.00 2.34 -10.80
CA ARG A 630 26.55 3.55 -11.50
C ARG A 630 26.34 4.67 -10.48
N ARG A 631 26.79 5.88 -10.78
CA ARG A 631 26.58 7.08 -9.96
C ARG A 631 26.03 8.21 -10.83
N TYR A 632 24.93 8.78 -10.40
CA TYR A 632 24.26 9.89 -11.07
C TYR A 632 24.20 11.11 -10.17
N GLU A 633 24.35 12.29 -10.74
CA GLU A 633 24.22 13.58 -10.05
C GLU A 633 23.28 14.52 -10.78
N GLU A 634 22.52 15.32 -10.02
CA GLU A 634 21.64 16.35 -10.59
C GLU A 634 22.45 17.58 -11.01
N THR A 635 22.25 18.06 -12.23
CA THR A 635 23.14 19.05 -12.87
C THR A 635 22.73 20.51 -12.71
N ASP A 636 21.49 20.78 -12.30
CA ASP A 636 20.87 22.10 -12.34
C ASP A 636 20.67 22.72 -10.94
N LEU A 637 21.04 22.02 -9.85
CA LEU A 637 20.98 22.51 -8.47
C LEU A 637 21.83 23.77 -8.22
N GLN A 638 21.42 24.59 -7.24
CA GLN A 638 22.27 25.64 -6.68
C GLN A 638 23.57 25.04 -6.10
N ALA A 639 24.67 25.82 -6.14
CA ALA A 639 26.01 25.31 -5.85
C ALA A 639 26.19 24.69 -4.45
N ASP A 640 25.40 25.14 -3.47
CA ASP A 640 25.37 24.62 -2.11
C ASP A 640 24.47 23.40 -1.95
N ASN A 641 23.75 22.96 -2.98
CA ASN A 641 22.93 21.76 -2.97
C ASN A 641 23.62 20.58 -3.68
N ILE A 642 23.16 19.37 -3.39
CA ILE A 642 23.59 18.13 -4.05
C ILE A 642 22.45 17.11 -4.05
N ALA A 643 22.32 16.34 -5.13
CA ALA A 643 21.47 15.16 -5.20
C ALA A 643 22.22 14.07 -5.96
N VAL A 644 22.32 12.89 -5.36
CA VAL A 644 23.09 11.76 -5.90
C VAL A 644 22.26 10.49 -5.82
N ALA A 645 22.36 9.65 -6.85
CA ALA A 645 21.88 8.29 -6.85
C ALA A 645 23.01 7.31 -7.19
N GLU A 646 23.30 6.38 -6.28
CA GLU A 646 24.30 5.33 -6.48
C GLU A 646 23.64 3.95 -6.58
N TYR A 647 24.05 3.15 -7.57
CA TYR A 647 23.54 1.80 -7.79
C TYR A 647 24.71 0.81 -7.78
N LYS A 648 24.72 -0.13 -6.82
CA LYS A 648 25.76 -1.15 -6.66
C LYS A 648 25.17 -2.53 -6.92
N TYR A 649 25.68 -3.23 -7.93
CA TYR A 649 25.20 -4.55 -8.34
C TYR A 649 25.97 -5.65 -7.59
N VAL A 650 25.23 -6.56 -6.97
CA VAL A 650 25.76 -7.62 -6.10
C VAL A 650 24.99 -8.91 -6.31
N LYS A 651 25.69 -10.01 -6.54
CA LYS A 651 25.07 -11.34 -6.53
C LYS A 651 24.76 -11.78 -5.09
N ASP A 652 23.53 -12.23 -4.84
CA ASP A 652 23.08 -12.83 -3.56
C ASP A 652 22.28 -14.11 -3.84
N GLY A 653 22.93 -15.26 -3.65
CA GLY A 653 22.41 -16.55 -4.11
C GLY A 653 22.21 -16.56 -5.64
N ASP A 654 20.99 -16.87 -6.06
CA ASP A 654 20.59 -16.89 -7.49
C ASP A 654 20.12 -15.52 -7.99
N ASN A 655 19.99 -14.53 -7.10
CA ASN A 655 19.50 -13.19 -7.46
C ASN A 655 20.65 -12.24 -7.76
N MET A 656 20.45 -11.34 -8.73
CA MET A 656 21.25 -10.13 -8.87
C MET A 656 20.55 -8.98 -8.15
N VAL A 657 21.23 -8.42 -7.17
CA VAL A 657 20.69 -7.40 -6.27
C VAL A 657 21.35 -6.06 -6.56
N VAL A 658 20.55 -5.01 -6.68
CA VAL A 658 21.00 -3.63 -6.77
C VAL A 658 20.78 -2.99 -5.40
N ILE A 659 21.87 -2.59 -4.75
CA ILE A 659 21.85 -1.75 -3.56
C ILE A 659 21.85 -0.30 -4.03
N GLU A 660 20.76 0.41 -3.76
CA GLU A 660 20.61 1.82 -4.04
C GLU A 660 21.04 2.65 -2.83
N CYS A 661 21.79 3.71 -3.07
CA CYS A 661 22.09 4.73 -2.07
C CYS A 661 21.80 6.10 -2.68
N ILE A 662 20.69 6.69 -2.27
CA ILE A 662 20.19 7.95 -2.79
C ILE A 662 20.27 8.97 -1.67
N TYR A 663 20.87 10.13 -1.93
CA TYR A 663 20.96 11.17 -0.92
C TYR A 663 21.01 12.56 -1.56
N GLY A 664 20.54 13.56 -0.83
CA GLY A 664 20.64 14.93 -1.28
C GLY A 664 20.20 15.92 -0.22
N GLY A 665 20.61 17.16 -0.39
CA GLY A 665 20.32 18.24 0.55
C GLY A 665 21.26 19.43 0.38
N LYS A 666 21.09 20.40 1.28
CA LYS A 666 21.94 21.58 1.35
C LYS A 666 23.21 21.25 2.13
N LYS A 667 24.37 21.44 1.49
CA LYS A 667 25.69 21.24 2.08
C LYS A 667 25.86 22.16 3.29
N LYS A 668 26.45 21.62 4.36
CA LYS A 668 26.76 22.39 5.58
C LYS A 668 27.71 23.55 5.35
#